data_AF-A0A929Q0I8-F1
#
_entry.id   AF-A0A929Q0I8-F1
#
_cell.length_a   1.000
_cell.length_b   1.000
_cell.length_c   1.000
_cell.angle_alpha   90.00
_cell.angle_beta   90.00
_cell.angle_gamma   90.00
#
_symmetry.space_group_name_H-M   'P 1'
#
loop_
_entity.id
_entity.type
_entity.pdbx_description
1 polymer ?
#
loop_
_entity_poly.entity_id
_entity_poly.type
_entity_poly.pdbx_seq_one_letter_code
_entity_poly.pdbx_strand_id
1 'polypeptide(L)'
;MFKGRSTLENIDFSNVDTSNVKNMYMMFCECSSLKQLKLDLFDTSNVTDMRLMFSRCSSLESLDLQSFDTRNVTTMSGMFSMRVNGSPSDKSALKTINLSSFDTSNIYSMREMFDHCNQLTSLDLSAFKTSNVKDMNSMFGQCSSLQSLDLRNFNTSQVTDMGAMFSGCAGLQHLDVSNFDTSNVEDMSSMFGGCSGFQSLDLSNFDTSKVTHMLGLFAGCSGLQSLDLSNFNTSNVTSMGSMFQNCSGLQSLDLSNIDTSSVGTWANAMSSMFDGCSGLKSLDLSNFDTSNIVSMRNMFKNCSALQTLNLSSFGTSNVTTMENMFYNCSSLTSLDLASFNVSNVTSMVSMFAKCSNLQDLNLSSFDTMLNVTNVDSMFGFCTSLQHLDLSKFNTTSVTQMERMFVNCSGLQTLDLSRFDTSNVKDMFAMFNGCNALKTINLSSFDTSNVTDMGWMFGHCESLDNLNLNNFNTSKVTNMTSMFESCSGLQSLDLSSFDTSSVGGMYSMFKSCSNLRTLDLSGFNTSHTSVMNYMFQNCNKLQSLNICKFDVSNVTQCREMFADCTELSTIYSAPFKFSNTTSLFADEIFKNCSNLVGRTAQGEKQKFNPSMISWKMATPEGGYFSDPVWIQLDIQHPVDPDSPDPDAPYLNLEWDCSNFQRLP
;
A
#
# COMPACT_ATOMS: atom_id res chain seq x y z
N MET A 1 34.41 -15.97 -28.35
CA MET A 1 34.86 -17.37 -28.56
C MET A 1 34.12 -18.34 -27.65
N PHE A 2 33.99 -18.03 -26.35
CA PHE A 2 33.39 -18.93 -25.35
C PHE A 2 32.03 -18.46 -24.81
N LYS A 3 31.50 -17.34 -25.33
CA LYS A 3 30.21 -16.76 -24.92
C LYS A 3 29.12 -17.82 -24.72
N GLY A 4 28.45 -17.78 -23.57
CA GLY A 4 27.28 -18.61 -23.25
C GLY A 4 27.59 -20.07 -22.90
N ARG A 5 28.86 -20.46 -22.82
CA ARG A 5 29.25 -21.81 -22.41
C ARG A 5 29.15 -21.95 -20.88
N SER A 6 27.93 -22.08 -20.38
CA SER A 6 27.62 -22.09 -18.94
C SER A 6 28.26 -23.24 -18.16
N THR A 7 28.53 -24.38 -18.80
CA THR A 7 29.16 -25.56 -18.17
C THR A 7 30.69 -25.55 -18.20
N LEU A 8 31.30 -24.51 -18.77
CA LEU A 8 32.75 -24.43 -18.93
C LEU A 8 33.43 -24.07 -17.60
N GLU A 9 34.09 -25.05 -16.98
CA GLU A 9 34.75 -24.85 -15.68
C GLU A 9 36.22 -24.43 -15.78
N ASN A 10 36.94 -24.94 -16.78
CA ASN A 10 38.37 -24.71 -17.00
C ASN A 10 38.68 -24.62 -18.51
N ILE A 11 39.71 -23.86 -18.88
CA ILE A 11 40.15 -23.71 -20.27
C ILE A 11 41.69 -23.74 -20.31
N ASP A 12 42.25 -24.52 -21.23
CA ASP A 12 43.69 -24.53 -21.54
C ASP A 12 43.95 -23.68 -22.79
N PHE A 13 44.84 -22.68 -22.66
CA PHE A 13 45.25 -21.77 -23.73
C PHE A 13 46.68 -21.97 -24.20
N SER A 14 47.37 -23.03 -23.78
CA SER A 14 48.78 -23.28 -24.07
C SER A 14 49.15 -23.22 -25.57
N ASN A 15 48.19 -23.44 -26.47
CA ASN A 15 48.38 -23.45 -27.92
C ASN A 15 47.59 -22.36 -28.67
N VAL A 16 47.12 -21.32 -27.99
CA VAL A 16 46.29 -20.26 -28.61
C VAL A 16 47.14 -19.00 -28.86
N ASP A 17 47.40 -18.69 -30.13
CA ASP A 17 48.01 -17.42 -30.54
C ASP A 17 46.95 -16.31 -30.58
N THR A 18 47.14 -15.28 -29.75
CA THR A 18 46.25 -14.12 -29.63
C THR A 18 46.84 -12.84 -30.23
N SER A 19 48.07 -12.87 -30.78
CA SER A 19 48.80 -11.69 -31.24
C SER A 19 48.09 -10.88 -32.33
N ASN A 20 47.22 -11.51 -33.12
CA ASN A 20 46.44 -10.85 -34.17
C ASN A 20 45.00 -10.49 -33.76
N VAL A 21 44.60 -10.76 -32.51
CA VAL A 21 43.24 -10.50 -32.02
C VAL A 21 43.07 -9.01 -31.78
N LYS A 22 42.07 -8.41 -32.45
CA LYS A 22 41.71 -7.00 -32.25
C LYS A 22 40.48 -6.81 -31.36
N ASN A 23 39.63 -7.82 -31.25
CA ASN A 23 38.34 -7.72 -30.58
C ASN A 23 38.14 -8.90 -29.64
N MET A 24 38.03 -8.60 -28.34
CA MET A 24 37.74 -9.56 -27.27
C MET A 24 36.34 -9.35 -26.67
N TYR A 25 35.45 -8.65 -27.39
CA TYR A 25 34.06 -8.44 -27.01
C TYR A 25 33.40 -9.76 -26.64
N MET A 26 32.86 -9.81 -25.42
CA MET A 26 32.14 -10.97 -24.88
C MET A 26 32.92 -12.29 -24.94
N MET A 27 34.26 -12.27 -24.91
CA MET A 27 35.06 -13.49 -25.14
C MET A 27 34.66 -14.65 -24.22
N PHE A 28 34.46 -14.36 -22.92
CA PHE A 28 34.05 -15.27 -21.85
C PHE A 28 32.66 -14.95 -21.28
N CYS A 29 31.90 -14.07 -21.93
CA CYS A 29 30.65 -13.61 -21.37
C CYS A 29 29.68 -14.80 -21.13
N GLU A 30 28.99 -14.84 -19.99
CA GLU A 30 28.06 -15.91 -19.61
C GLU A 30 28.71 -17.31 -19.42
N CYS A 31 30.01 -17.37 -19.20
CA CYS A 31 30.67 -18.60 -18.71
C CYS A 31 30.43 -18.77 -17.20
N SER A 32 29.19 -19.06 -16.82
CA SER A 32 28.72 -19.04 -15.41
C SER A 32 29.43 -20.01 -14.48
N SER A 33 29.90 -21.17 -14.95
CA SER A 33 30.63 -22.16 -14.14
C SER A 33 32.15 -21.97 -14.14
N LEU A 34 32.68 -20.97 -14.85
CA LEU A 34 34.12 -20.71 -14.93
C LEU A 34 34.63 -20.19 -13.58
N LYS A 35 35.50 -20.97 -12.92
CA LYS A 35 35.98 -20.63 -11.57
C LYS A 35 37.31 -19.88 -11.56
N GLN A 36 38.20 -20.23 -12.47
CA GLN A 36 39.53 -19.68 -12.62
C GLN A 36 39.94 -19.64 -14.08
N LEU A 37 40.86 -18.74 -14.41
CA LEU A 37 41.38 -18.59 -15.75
C LEU A 37 42.85 -18.18 -15.69
N LYS A 38 43.70 -18.85 -16.45
CA LYS A 38 45.12 -18.52 -16.58
C LYS A 38 45.34 -17.88 -17.95
N LEU A 39 45.76 -16.61 -17.97
CA LEU A 39 45.84 -15.79 -19.19
C LEU A 39 47.25 -15.26 -19.48
N ASP A 40 48.27 -15.79 -18.81
CA ASP A 40 49.66 -15.32 -18.89
C ASP A 40 50.25 -15.35 -20.31
N LEU A 41 49.68 -16.16 -21.20
CA LEU A 41 50.14 -16.34 -22.59
C LEU A 41 49.38 -15.47 -23.61
N PHE A 42 48.40 -14.67 -23.17
CA PHE A 42 47.65 -13.81 -24.08
C PHE A 42 48.48 -12.57 -24.46
N ASP A 43 48.70 -12.39 -25.76
CA ASP A 43 49.15 -11.11 -26.31
C ASP A 43 47.92 -10.25 -26.63
N THR A 44 47.74 -9.19 -25.85
CA THR A 44 46.63 -8.25 -25.98
C THR A 44 47.03 -6.93 -26.63
N SER A 45 48.28 -6.81 -27.08
CA SER A 45 48.84 -5.54 -27.59
C SER A 45 48.10 -4.99 -28.82
N ASN A 46 47.39 -5.83 -29.58
CA ASN A 46 46.59 -5.41 -30.74
C ASN A 46 45.09 -5.27 -30.46
N VAL A 47 44.63 -5.55 -29.23
CA VAL A 47 43.21 -5.51 -28.85
C VAL A 47 42.74 -4.07 -28.68
N THR A 48 41.61 -3.74 -29.30
CA THR A 48 41.00 -2.41 -29.22
C THR A 48 39.64 -2.37 -28.51
N ASP A 49 38.97 -3.52 -28.36
CA ASP A 49 37.66 -3.67 -27.73
C ASP A 49 37.65 -4.85 -26.74
N MET A 50 37.40 -4.55 -25.46
CA MET A 50 37.28 -5.53 -24.37
C MET A 50 35.91 -5.49 -23.69
N ARG A 51 34.89 -4.91 -24.34
CA ARG A 51 33.55 -4.80 -23.75
C ARG A 51 33.01 -6.18 -23.34
N LEU A 52 32.39 -6.25 -22.17
CA LEU A 52 31.74 -7.46 -21.64
C LEU A 52 32.63 -8.72 -21.61
N MET A 53 33.97 -8.61 -21.68
CA MET A 53 34.86 -9.75 -21.89
C MET A 53 34.64 -10.88 -20.89
N PHE A 54 34.44 -10.55 -19.61
CA PHE A 54 34.17 -11.46 -18.50
C PHE A 54 32.79 -11.25 -17.86
N SER A 55 31.88 -10.57 -18.57
CA SER A 55 30.56 -10.28 -18.05
C SER A 55 29.77 -11.56 -17.77
N ARG A 56 29.07 -11.62 -16.63
CA ARG A 56 28.28 -12.79 -16.20
C ARG A 56 29.09 -14.09 -15.99
N CYS A 57 30.39 -14.00 -15.72
CA CYS A 57 31.17 -15.12 -15.18
C CYS A 57 30.91 -15.28 -13.67
N SER A 58 29.71 -15.73 -13.29
CA SER A 58 29.22 -15.69 -11.91
C SER A 58 30.04 -16.53 -10.91
N SER A 59 30.70 -17.60 -11.35
CA SER A 59 31.56 -18.44 -10.49
C SER A 59 33.04 -18.01 -10.44
N LEU A 60 33.44 -16.98 -11.18
CA LEU A 60 34.84 -16.57 -11.26
C LEU A 60 35.25 -15.88 -9.95
N GLU A 61 36.14 -16.50 -9.17
CA GLU A 61 36.49 -16.00 -7.83
C GLU A 61 37.63 -14.98 -7.84
N SER A 62 38.57 -15.15 -8.76
CA SER A 62 39.77 -14.30 -8.87
C SER A 62 40.26 -14.26 -10.32
N LEU A 63 40.86 -13.14 -10.71
CA LEU A 63 41.46 -13.00 -12.03
C LEU A 63 42.76 -12.20 -11.97
N ASP A 64 43.83 -12.72 -12.58
CA ASP A 64 45.09 -12.03 -12.73
C ASP A 64 45.27 -11.59 -14.19
N LEU A 65 45.35 -10.28 -14.43
CA LEU A 65 45.51 -9.69 -15.75
C LEU A 65 46.82 -8.90 -15.91
N GLN A 66 47.83 -9.15 -15.08
CA GLN A 66 49.12 -8.44 -15.16
C GLN A 66 49.85 -8.57 -16.51
N SER A 67 49.55 -9.61 -17.30
CA SER A 67 50.14 -9.80 -18.63
C SER A 67 49.46 -8.96 -19.72
N PHE A 68 48.33 -8.30 -19.41
CA PHE A 68 47.57 -7.57 -20.42
C PHE A 68 48.22 -6.23 -20.74
N ASP A 69 48.40 -5.95 -22.04
CA ASP A 69 48.77 -4.64 -22.59
C ASP A 69 47.51 -3.98 -23.16
N THR A 70 46.93 -3.05 -22.40
CA THR A 70 45.66 -2.41 -22.76
C THR A 70 45.84 -1.06 -23.45
N ARG A 71 47.06 -0.67 -23.85
CA ARG A 71 47.35 0.66 -24.41
C ARG A 71 46.53 1.00 -25.67
N ASN A 72 46.12 -0.01 -26.44
CA ASN A 72 45.35 0.17 -27.67
C ASN A 72 43.84 -0.02 -27.45
N VAL A 73 43.41 -0.40 -26.24
CA VAL A 73 42.00 -0.59 -25.91
C VAL A 73 41.33 0.78 -25.81
N THR A 74 40.18 0.90 -26.47
CA THR A 74 39.39 2.15 -26.50
C THR A 74 38.11 2.07 -25.67
N THR A 75 37.63 0.87 -25.38
CA THR A 75 36.45 0.65 -24.53
C THR A 75 36.55 -0.68 -23.79
N MET A 76 36.11 -0.65 -22.52
CA MET A 76 36.02 -1.80 -21.62
C MET A 76 34.67 -1.83 -20.89
N SER A 77 33.64 -1.24 -21.49
CA SER A 77 32.32 -1.15 -20.88
C SER A 77 31.79 -2.53 -20.51
N GLY A 78 31.37 -2.67 -19.27
CA GLY A 78 30.83 -3.88 -18.68
C GLY A 78 31.80 -5.07 -18.62
N MET A 79 33.12 -4.85 -18.71
CA MET A 79 34.12 -5.93 -18.79
C MET A 79 33.91 -7.04 -17.73
N PHE A 80 33.54 -6.67 -16.49
CA PHE A 80 33.25 -7.59 -15.39
C PHE A 80 31.79 -7.51 -14.91
N SER A 81 30.92 -6.81 -15.63
CA SER A 81 29.54 -6.56 -15.23
C SER A 81 28.75 -7.85 -15.09
N MET A 82 27.92 -7.97 -14.06
CA MET A 82 26.94 -9.04 -13.98
C MET A 82 25.58 -8.68 -14.61
N ARG A 83 25.31 -7.41 -14.98
CA ARG A 83 23.98 -6.98 -15.49
C ARG A 83 23.47 -7.81 -16.67
N VAL A 84 22.15 -8.01 -16.69
CA VAL A 84 21.43 -8.69 -17.80
C VAL A 84 20.36 -7.76 -18.37
N ASN A 85 20.61 -7.07 -19.49
CA ASN A 85 19.58 -6.25 -20.18
C ASN A 85 18.72 -5.37 -19.23
N GLY A 86 19.30 -4.85 -18.14
CA GLY A 86 18.58 -4.05 -17.13
C GLY A 86 17.85 -4.82 -16.00
N SER A 87 17.93 -6.16 -15.94
CA SER A 87 17.35 -7.01 -14.89
C SER A 87 18.41 -7.52 -13.89
N PRO A 88 18.02 -7.83 -12.63
CA PRO A 88 18.93 -8.34 -11.60
C PRO A 88 19.57 -9.65 -12.03
N SER A 89 20.88 -9.75 -11.90
CA SER A 89 21.70 -10.89 -12.30
C SER A 89 22.10 -11.79 -11.13
N ASP A 90 22.70 -12.94 -11.46
CA ASP A 90 23.45 -13.76 -10.51
C ASP A 90 24.49 -12.92 -9.76
N LYS A 91 24.72 -13.23 -8.48
CA LYS A 91 25.76 -12.57 -7.67
C LYS A 91 27.14 -12.96 -8.20
N SER A 92 28.01 -11.98 -8.44
CA SER A 92 29.41 -12.24 -8.75
C SER A 92 30.10 -12.97 -7.59
N ALA A 93 30.90 -13.99 -7.90
CA ALA A 93 31.85 -14.61 -6.97
C ALA A 93 33.21 -13.90 -6.92
N LEU A 94 33.42 -12.86 -7.74
CA LEU A 94 34.72 -12.20 -7.89
C LEU A 94 35.09 -11.44 -6.60
N LYS A 95 36.17 -11.88 -5.96
CA LYS A 95 36.71 -11.32 -4.70
C LYS A 95 37.94 -10.44 -4.93
N THR A 96 38.77 -10.81 -5.90
CA THR A 96 40.03 -10.11 -6.19
C THR A 96 40.30 -10.05 -7.69
N ILE A 97 40.84 -8.94 -8.16
CA ILE A 97 41.28 -8.79 -9.54
C ILE A 97 42.59 -7.98 -9.58
N ASN A 98 43.57 -8.45 -10.35
CA ASN A 98 44.83 -7.72 -10.56
C ASN A 98 44.79 -6.97 -11.90
N LEU A 99 44.78 -5.63 -11.82
CA LEU A 99 44.72 -4.71 -12.97
C LEU A 99 45.98 -3.82 -13.08
N SER A 100 47.06 -4.17 -12.37
CA SER A 100 48.23 -3.30 -12.20
C SER A 100 48.97 -2.94 -13.51
N SER A 101 48.79 -3.72 -14.58
CA SER A 101 49.42 -3.46 -15.90
C SER A 101 48.58 -2.58 -16.83
N PHE A 102 47.35 -2.21 -16.43
CA PHE A 102 46.43 -1.55 -17.35
C PHE A 102 46.89 -0.13 -17.69
N ASP A 103 46.94 0.19 -18.99
CA ASP A 103 47.04 1.57 -19.48
C ASP A 103 45.68 2.00 -20.06
N THR A 104 44.89 2.71 -19.25
CA THR A 104 43.56 3.15 -19.65
C THR A 104 43.53 4.52 -20.34
N SER A 105 44.69 5.05 -20.75
CA SER A 105 44.81 6.38 -21.36
C SER A 105 43.96 6.58 -22.62
N ASN A 106 43.66 5.54 -23.40
CA ASN A 106 42.87 5.64 -24.63
C ASN A 106 41.39 5.26 -24.45
N ILE A 107 40.94 4.99 -23.23
CA ILE A 107 39.57 4.55 -22.95
C ILE A 107 38.62 5.75 -22.95
N TYR A 108 37.54 5.67 -23.72
CA TYR A 108 36.50 6.70 -23.74
C TYR A 108 35.25 6.36 -22.92
N SER A 109 35.01 5.08 -22.57
CA SER A 109 33.89 4.63 -21.74
C SER A 109 34.31 3.50 -20.81
N MET A 110 34.00 3.69 -19.52
CA MET A 110 34.14 2.71 -18.43
C MET A 110 32.77 2.30 -17.86
N ARG A 111 31.70 2.56 -18.60
CA ARG A 111 30.33 2.21 -18.24
C ARG A 111 30.22 0.78 -17.74
N GLU A 112 29.58 0.59 -16.59
CA GLU A 112 29.24 -0.70 -15.99
C GLU A 112 30.44 -1.62 -15.73
N MET A 113 31.69 -1.13 -15.78
CA MET A 113 32.90 -1.99 -15.81
C MET A 113 32.93 -3.06 -14.70
N PHE A 114 32.58 -2.68 -13.47
CA PHE A 114 32.50 -3.55 -12.30
C PHE A 114 31.08 -3.70 -11.74
N ASP A 115 30.06 -3.37 -12.52
CA ASP A 115 28.69 -3.34 -12.03
C ASP A 115 28.24 -4.73 -11.53
N HIS A 116 27.65 -4.77 -10.34
CA HIS A 116 27.23 -5.97 -9.61
C HIS A 116 28.38 -6.94 -9.26
N CYS A 117 29.61 -6.44 -9.12
CA CYS A 117 30.72 -7.18 -8.50
C CYS A 117 30.60 -7.18 -6.96
N ASN A 118 29.54 -7.80 -6.46
CA ASN A 118 29.07 -7.66 -5.08
C ASN A 118 30.03 -8.20 -4.01
N GLN A 119 31.00 -9.04 -4.37
CA GLN A 119 31.96 -9.64 -3.44
C GLN A 119 33.35 -8.97 -3.45
N LEU A 120 33.58 -7.98 -4.32
CA LEU A 120 34.80 -7.18 -4.27
C LEU A 120 34.82 -6.37 -2.97
N THR A 121 35.87 -6.54 -2.18
CA THR A 121 36.07 -5.81 -0.91
C THR A 121 37.01 -4.62 -1.06
N SER A 122 37.94 -4.71 -2.02
CA SER A 122 38.89 -3.68 -2.42
C SER A 122 39.21 -3.82 -3.91
N LEU A 123 39.72 -2.75 -4.51
CA LEU A 123 40.12 -2.71 -5.91
C LEU A 123 41.31 -1.74 -6.06
N ASP A 124 42.41 -2.24 -6.64
CA ASP A 124 43.56 -1.39 -6.98
C ASP A 124 43.35 -0.74 -8.34
N LEU A 125 43.20 0.58 -8.34
CA LEU A 125 43.02 1.42 -9.53
C LEU A 125 44.22 2.34 -9.79
N SER A 126 45.37 2.09 -9.15
CA SER A 126 46.54 2.99 -9.23
C SER A 126 47.07 3.20 -10.65
N ALA A 127 46.90 2.22 -11.54
CA ALA A 127 47.32 2.30 -12.93
C ALA A 127 46.35 3.07 -13.85
N PHE A 128 45.13 3.38 -13.39
CA PHE A 128 44.09 3.98 -14.23
C PHE A 128 44.38 5.45 -14.55
N LYS A 129 44.23 5.80 -15.83
CA LYS A 129 44.28 7.17 -16.37
C LYS A 129 42.95 7.47 -17.06
N THR A 130 42.13 8.36 -16.50
CA THR A 130 40.74 8.56 -16.96
C THR A 130 40.52 9.85 -17.77
N SER A 131 41.57 10.57 -18.17
CA SER A 131 41.45 11.91 -18.79
C SER A 131 40.69 11.95 -20.11
N ASN A 132 40.49 10.80 -20.78
CA ASN A 132 39.73 10.68 -22.03
C ASN A 132 38.34 10.05 -21.85
N VAL A 133 38.00 9.62 -20.62
CA VAL A 133 36.74 8.94 -20.33
C VAL A 133 35.59 9.96 -20.32
N LYS A 134 34.52 9.63 -21.02
CA LYS A 134 33.29 10.45 -21.10
C LYS A 134 32.11 9.85 -20.34
N ASP A 135 32.12 8.52 -20.18
CA ASP A 135 31.01 7.75 -19.61
C ASP A 135 31.54 6.83 -18.50
N MET A 136 31.12 7.12 -17.27
CA MET A 136 31.39 6.35 -16.06
C MET A 136 30.10 5.77 -15.45
N ASN A 137 29.02 5.69 -16.23
CA ASN A 137 27.73 5.23 -15.75
C ASN A 137 27.85 3.84 -15.11
N SER A 138 27.38 3.69 -13.88
CA SER A 138 27.38 2.43 -13.12
C SER A 138 28.76 1.75 -13.01
N MET A 139 29.88 2.48 -13.13
CA MET A 139 31.22 1.88 -13.16
C MET A 139 31.49 0.95 -11.96
N PHE A 140 31.02 1.32 -10.77
CA PHE A 140 31.09 0.53 -9.53
C PHE A 140 29.69 0.18 -8.98
N GLY A 141 28.66 0.24 -9.82
CA GLY A 141 27.28 -0.04 -9.39
C GLY A 141 27.18 -1.38 -8.67
N GLN A 142 26.39 -1.42 -7.60
CA GLN A 142 26.09 -2.59 -6.78
C GLN A 142 27.31 -3.34 -6.21
N CYS A 143 28.50 -2.73 -6.17
CA CYS A 143 29.67 -3.26 -5.46
C CYS A 143 29.49 -3.17 -3.93
N SER A 144 28.48 -3.86 -3.40
CA SER A 144 27.96 -3.68 -2.04
C SER A 144 28.91 -4.11 -0.92
N SER A 145 29.94 -4.92 -1.21
CA SER A 145 30.97 -5.30 -0.23
C SER A 145 32.22 -4.41 -0.27
N LEU A 146 32.31 -3.44 -1.19
CA LEU A 146 33.47 -2.57 -1.32
C LEU A 146 33.59 -1.68 -0.08
N GLN A 147 34.73 -1.72 0.60
CA GLN A 147 34.95 -0.98 1.86
C GLN A 147 35.65 0.36 1.66
N SER A 148 36.49 0.46 0.62
CA SER A 148 37.26 1.65 0.28
C SER A 148 37.62 1.64 -1.20
N LEU A 149 37.85 2.82 -1.78
CA LEU A 149 38.33 2.99 -3.14
C LEU A 149 39.29 4.19 -3.20
N ASP A 150 40.51 4.00 -3.74
CA ASP A 150 41.43 5.11 -4.01
C ASP A 150 41.19 5.64 -5.43
N LEU A 151 40.70 6.88 -5.52
CA LEU A 151 40.34 7.56 -6.76
C LEU A 151 41.24 8.75 -7.09
N ARG A 152 42.35 8.96 -6.37
CA ARG A 152 43.17 10.19 -6.51
C ARG A 152 43.77 10.39 -7.91
N ASN A 153 43.93 9.31 -8.68
CA ASN A 153 44.46 9.37 -10.04
C ASN A 153 43.38 9.64 -11.11
N PHE A 154 42.11 9.74 -10.71
CA PHE A 154 41.02 10.01 -11.65
C PHE A 154 41.05 11.47 -12.07
N ASN A 155 40.98 11.67 -13.38
CA ASN A 155 40.65 12.94 -13.99
C ASN A 155 39.28 12.78 -14.66
N THR A 156 38.28 13.50 -14.16
CA THR A 156 36.89 13.41 -14.65
C THR A 156 36.48 14.62 -15.51
N SER A 157 37.42 15.49 -15.90
CA SER A 157 37.10 16.74 -16.62
C SER A 157 36.43 16.56 -17.99
N GLN A 158 36.44 15.36 -18.57
CA GLN A 158 35.76 15.05 -19.83
C GLN A 158 34.49 14.21 -19.63
N VAL A 159 34.15 13.83 -18.40
CA VAL A 159 33.01 12.96 -18.10
C VAL A 159 31.71 13.75 -18.23
N THR A 160 30.75 13.20 -18.97
CA THR A 160 29.40 13.75 -19.16
C THR A 160 28.32 12.91 -18.47
N ASP A 161 28.57 11.62 -18.21
CA ASP A 161 27.62 10.71 -17.54
C ASP A 161 28.31 10.03 -16.34
N MET A 162 27.80 10.31 -15.13
CA MET A 162 28.17 9.68 -13.86
C MET A 162 26.97 8.95 -13.22
N GLY A 163 25.91 8.69 -13.98
CA GLY A 163 24.70 8.05 -13.48
C GLY A 163 25.02 6.71 -12.81
N ALA A 164 24.49 6.50 -11.62
CA ALA A 164 24.66 5.28 -10.84
C ALA A 164 26.11 4.83 -10.57
N MET A 165 27.12 5.69 -10.76
CA MET A 165 28.54 5.33 -10.67
C MET A 165 28.90 4.54 -9.40
N PHE A 166 28.33 4.90 -8.26
CA PHE A 166 28.50 4.22 -6.97
C PHE A 166 27.18 3.65 -6.41
N SER A 167 26.13 3.58 -7.21
CA SER A 167 24.80 3.18 -6.73
C SER A 167 24.86 1.81 -6.07
N GLY A 168 24.37 1.66 -4.83
CA GLY A 168 24.32 0.38 -4.12
C GLY A 168 25.66 -0.07 -3.52
N CYS A 169 26.69 0.78 -3.50
CA CYS A 169 27.93 0.55 -2.76
C CYS A 169 27.72 0.69 -1.24
N ALA A 170 26.86 -0.14 -0.66
CA ALA A 170 26.43 -0.07 0.73
C ALA A 170 27.57 -0.28 1.76
N GLY A 171 28.65 -0.96 1.37
CA GLY A 171 29.83 -1.19 2.20
C GLY A 171 30.75 0.02 2.36
N LEU A 172 30.66 1.02 1.47
CA LEU A 172 31.47 2.23 1.55
C LEU A 172 30.99 3.11 2.71
N GLN A 173 31.90 3.43 3.62
CA GLN A 173 31.63 4.36 4.73
C GLN A 173 32.13 5.78 4.45
N HIS A 174 33.15 5.90 3.61
CA HIS A 174 33.77 7.14 3.17
C HIS A 174 34.22 6.98 1.72
N LEU A 175 34.18 8.06 0.95
CA LEU A 175 34.73 8.13 -0.39
C LEU A 175 35.30 9.52 -0.62
N ASP A 176 36.58 9.60 -0.99
CA ASP A 176 37.20 10.87 -1.39
C ASP A 176 36.91 11.11 -2.88
N VAL A 177 36.13 12.16 -3.14
CA VAL A 177 35.79 12.64 -4.50
C VAL A 177 36.29 14.06 -4.74
N SER A 178 37.19 14.57 -3.90
CA SER A 178 37.68 15.95 -3.96
C SER A 178 38.42 16.31 -5.26
N ASN A 179 38.96 15.30 -5.96
CA ASN A 179 39.63 15.46 -7.25
C ASN A 179 38.67 15.43 -8.47
N PHE A 180 37.37 15.21 -8.26
CA PHE A 180 36.42 15.16 -9.35
C PHE A 180 36.15 16.58 -9.89
N ASP A 181 36.32 16.73 -11.20
CA ASP A 181 35.79 17.85 -11.98
C ASP A 181 34.47 17.40 -12.61
N THR A 182 33.36 18.00 -12.18
CA THR A 182 32.01 17.67 -12.66
C THR A 182 31.42 18.73 -13.58
N SER A 183 32.20 19.74 -13.99
CA SER A 183 31.74 20.90 -14.78
C SER A 183 31.21 20.55 -16.18
N ASN A 184 31.42 19.32 -16.64
CA ASN A 184 30.91 18.79 -17.90
C ASN A 184 29.85 17.70 -17.73
N VAL A 185 29.48 17.34 -16.50
CA VAL A 185 28.53 16.26 -16.24
C VAL A 185 27.10 16.74 -16.50
N GLU A 186 26.36 15.95 -17.28
CA GLU A 186 24.98 16.19 -17.67
C GLU A 186 24.01 15.25 -16.93
N ASP A 187 24.44 14.03 -16.58
CA ASP A 187 23.64 13.04 -15.85
C ASP A 187 24.38 12.53 -14.60
N MET A 188 23.76 12.70 -13.44
CA MET A 188 24.22 12.18 -12.14
C MET A 188 23.16 11.30 -11.47
N SER A 189 22.16 10.83 -12.22
CA SER A 189 21.03 10.07 -11.68
C SER A 189 21.51 8.89 -10.86
N SER A 190 21.10 8.82 -9.61
CA SER A 190 21.43 7.74 -8.67
C SER A 190 22.92 7.52 -8.44
N MET A 191 23.79 8.49 -8.72
CA MET A 191 25.25 8.36 -8.56
C MET A 191 25.66 7.77 -7.22
N PHE A 192 24.98 8.16 -6.13
CA PHE A 192 25.19 7.63 -4.78
C PHE A 192 23.98 6.83 -4.25
N GLY A 193 22.97 6.56 -5.08
CA GLY A 193 21.73 5.91 -4.65
C GLY A 193 22.00 4.51 -4.07
N GLY A 194 21.66 4.27 -2.80
CA GLY A 194 21.84 3.01 -2.10
C GLY A 194 23.17 2.90 -1.34
N CYS A 195 23.98 3.96 -1.29
CA CYS A 195 25.17 4.04 -0.44
C CYS A 195 24.79 4.24 1.04
N SER A 196 24.13 3.24 1.64
CA SER A 196 23.62 3.31 3.00
C SER A 196 24.70 3.38 4.10
N GLY A 197 25.95 3.08 3.77
CA GLY A 197 27.09 3.15 4.68
C GLY A 197 27.63 4.57 4.93
N PHE A 198 27.32 5.54 4.06
CA PHE A 198 27.78 6.93 4.23
C PHE A 198 27.10 7.60 5.41
N GLN A 199 27.88 8.18 6.32
CA GLN A 199 27.38 9.04 7.40
C GLN A 199 27.38 10.52 7.00
N SER A 200 28.36 10.92 6.19
CA SER A 200 28.50 12.23 5.55
C SER A 200 29.20 12.05 4.21
N LEU A 201 29.04 13.01 3.30
CA LEU A 201 29.71 13.02 2.01
C LEU A 201 30.10 14.46 1.66
N ASP A 202 31.38 14.71 1.43
CA ASP A 202 31.87 16.02 0.99
C ASP A 202 31.72 16.14 -0.52
N LEU A 203 30.89 17.09 -0.96
CA LEU A 203 30.60 17.39 -2.36
C LEU A 203 30.95 18.84 -2.70
N SER A 204 31.74 19.53 -1.88
CA SER A 204 32.03 20.95 -2.03
C SER A 204 32.71 21.33 -3.35
N ASN A 205 33.37 20.37 -4.03
CA ASN A 205 33.99 20.54 -5.34
C ASN A 205 33.04 20.30 -6.54
N PHE A 206 31.80 19.83 -6.31
CA PHE A 206 30.87 19.54 -7.40
C PHE A 206 30.37 20.83 -8.05
N ASP A 207 30.56 20.94 -9.36
CA ASP A 207 29.85 21.88 -10.23
C ASP A 207 28.68 21.12 -10.89
N THR A 208 27.46 21.49 -10.52
CA THR A 208 26.24 20.87 -11.08
C THR A 208 25.55 21.74 -12.13
N SER A 209 26.18 22.84 -12.56
CA SER A 209 25.57 23.83 -13.45
C SER A 209 25.16 23.30 -14.83
N LYS A 210 25.72 22.18 -15.29
CA LYS A 210 25.32 21.50 -16.55
C LYS A 210 24.45 20.26 -16.35
N VAL A 211 24.20 19.86 -15.10
CA VAL A 211 23.44 18.65 -14.81
C VAL A 211 21.97 18.88 -15.17
N THR A 212 21.42 17.94 -15.93
CA THR A 212 20.02 17.93 -16.37
C THR A 212 19.21 16.82 -15.69
N HIS A 213 19.88 15.77 -15.18
CA HIS A 213 19.24 14.63 -14.52
C HIS A 213 19.89 14.31 -13.16
N MET A 214 19.08 14.32 -12.10
CA MET A 214 19.46 14.00 -10.72
C MET A 214 18.51 12.98 -10.06
N LEU A 215 17.83 12.16 -10.87
CA LEU A 215 16.86 11.18 -10.37
C LEU A 215 17.52 10.26 -9.34
N GLY A 216 16.99 10.25 -8.12
CA GLY A 216 17.47 9.38 -7.05
C GLY A 216 18.93 9.59 -6.63
N LEU A 217 19.54 10.76 -6.86
CA LEU A 217 20.97 11.02 -6.61
C LEU A 217 21.48 10.45 -5.27
N PHE A 218 20.70 10.61 -4.20
CA PHE A 218 21.00 10.10 -2.86
C PHE A 218 20.00 9.04 -2.36
N ALA A 219 19.11 8.53 -3.22
CA ALA A 219 18.05 7.61 -2.83
C ALA A 219 18.60 6.38 -2.09
N GLY A 220 18.17 6.11 -0.87
CA GLY A 220 18.58 4.94 -0.07
C GLY A 220 19.89 5.16 0.69
N CYS A 221 20.46 6.37 0.71
CA CYS A 221 21.55 6.74 1.59
C CYS A 221 21.06 6.90 3.04
N SER A 222 20.55 5.82 3.64
CA SER A 222 19.88 5.82 4.94
C SER A 222 20.80 6.14 6.12
N GLY A 223 22.12 6.01 5.95
CA GLY A 223 23.12 6.38 6.95
C GLY A 223 23.47 7.87 7.00
N LEU A 224 23.15 8.65 5.95
CA LEU A 224 23.53 10.06 5.87
C LEU A 224 22.84 10.86 6.97
N GLN A 225 23.61 11.55 7.80
CA GLN A 225 23.11 12.37 8.91
C GLN A 225 22.99 13.85 8.53
N SER A 226 23.86 14.31 7.63
CA SER A 226 23.91 15.66 7.10
C SER A 226 24.42 15.65 5.66
N LEU A 227 24.00 16.63 4.87
CA LEU A 227 24.45 16.82 3.50
C LEU A 227 24.49 18.33 3.19
N ASP A 228 25.64 18.80 2.73
CA ASP A 228 25.81 20.19 2.28
C ASP A 228 25.58 20.25 0.76
N LEU A 229 24.63 21.08 0.35
CA LEU A 229 24.25 21.31 -1.04
C LEU A 229 24.45 22.78 -1.45
N SER A 230 25.23 23.55 -0.68
CA SER A 230 25.38 24.99 -0.87
C SER A 230 26.01 25.38 -2.21
N ASN A 231 26.80 24.50 -2.81
CA ASN A 231 27.42 24.67 -4.11
C ASN A 231 26.57 24.16 -5.29
N PHE A 232 25.41 23.56 -5.03
CA PHE A 232 24.59 22.99 -6.10
C PHE A 232 23.88 24.11 -6.87
N ASN A 233 24.01 24.08 -8.21
CA ASN A 233 23.22 24.88 -9.13
C ASN A 233 22.31 23.94 -9.94
N THR A 234 21.02 23.88 -9.55
CA THR A 234 20.05 22.99 -10.20
C THR A 234 19.18 23.68 -11.24
N SER A 235 19.55 24.89 -11.71
CA SER A 235 18.72 25.67 -12.63
C SER A 235 18.48 25.00 -13.99
N ASN A 236 19.32 24.03 -14.37
CA ASN A 236 19.18 23.24 -15.60
C ASN A 236 18.61 21.83 -15.37
N VAL A 237 18.30 21.46 -14.12
CA VAL A 237 17.82 20.13 -13.76
C VAL A 237 16.37 19.99 -14.17
N THR A 238 16.11 19.02 -15.05
CA THR A 238 14.77 18.69 -15.55
C THR A 238 14.15 17.50 -14.82
N SER A 239 14.93 16.80 -13.98
CA SER A 239 14.47 15.63 -13.25
C SER A 239 15.20 15.41 -11.92
N MET A 240 14.42 15.32 -10.83
CA MET A 240 14.91 15.15 -9.46
C MET A 240 13.97 14.30 -8.58
N GLY A 241 13.07 13.52 -9.19
CA GLY A 241 12.27 12.52 -8.51
C GLY A 241 13.14 11.54 -7.71
N SER A 242 12.62 11.10 -6.57
CA SER A 242 13.31 10.25 -5.60
C SER A 242 14.66 10.75 -5.07
N MET A 243 15.08 12.01 -5.31
CA MET A 243 16.44 12.50 -5.01
C MET A 243 16.93 12.14 -3.60
N PHE A 244 16.07 12.21 -2.59
CA PHE A 244 16.36 11.89 -1.19
C PHE A 244 15.54 10.71 -0.66
N GLN A 245 14.91 9.91 -1.53
CA GLN A 245 14.05 8.81 -1.11
C GLN A 245 14.80 7.88 -0.15
N ASN A 246 14.24 7.52 1.01
CA ASN A 246 14.81 6.66 2.04
C ASN A 246 16.13 7.17 2.66
N CYS A 247 16.41 8.47 2.61
CA CYS A 247 17.47 9.11 3.41
C CYS A 247 17.04 9.26 4.89
N SER A 248 16.71 8.15 5.55
CA SER A 248 16.12 8.13 6.90
C SER A 248 17.02 8.70 8.00
N GLY A 249 18.34 8.78 7.79
CA GLY A 249 19.29 9.35 8.73
C GLY A 249 19.29 10.88 8.79
N LEU A 250 18.80 11.56 7.75
CA LEU A 250 18.80 13.02 7.67
C LEU A 250 17.79 13.59 8.66
N GLN A 251 18.25 14.48 9.55
CA GLN A 251 17.39 15.16 10.53
C GLN A 251 16.95 16.55 10.07
N SER A 252 17.76 17.18 9.22
CA SER A 252 17.54 18.47 8.56
C SER A 252 18.22 18.47 7.21
N LEU A 253 17.73 19.28 6.28
CA LEU A 253 18.32 19.46 4.97
C LEU A 253 18.10 20.92 4.53
N ASP A 254 19.19 21.61 4.20
CA ASP A 254 19.10 22.94 3.61
C ASP A 254 18.88 22.81 2.10
N LEU A 255 17.79 23.41 1.63
CA LEU A 255 17.35 23.36 0.23
C LEU A 255 17.38 24.73 -0.44
N SER A 256 17.96 25.76 0.20
CA SER A 256 17.89 27.15 -0.29
C SER A 256 18.45 27.36 -1.71
N ASN A 257 19.41 26.52 -2.13
CA ASN A 257 20.04 26.60 -3.46
C ASN A 257 19.42 25.65 -4.50
N ILE A 258 18.40 24.88 -4.12
CA ILE A 258 17.70 23.98 -5.04
C ILE A 258 16.64 24.76 -5.81
N ASP A 259 16.99 25.13 -7.04
CA ASP A 259 16.07 25.67 -8.04
C ASP A 259 15.30 24.53 -8.73
N THR A 260 13.97 24.60 -8.71
CA THR A 260 13.08 23.60 -9.33
C THR A 260 12.35 24.12 -10.57
N SER A 261 12.63 25.35 -11.03
CA SER A 261 11.89 26.02 -12.10
C SER A 261 11.96 25.30 -13.45
N SER A 262 13.06 24.58 -13.70
CA SER A 262 13.29 23.79 -14.92
C SER A 262 12.81 22.34 -14.84
N VAL A 263 12.28 21.88 -13.71
CA VAL A 263 11.85 20.49 -13.55
C VAL A 263 10.68 20.18 -14.50
N GLY A 264 10.81 19.07 -15.23
CA GLY A 264 9.93 18.73 -16.34
C GLY A 264 8.50 18.35 -15.93
N THR A 265 7.63 18.27 -16.94
CA THR A 265 6.19 18.03 -16.78
C THR A 265 5.81 16.55 -16.78
N TRP A 266 6.76 15.64 -16.67
CA TRP A 266 6.51 14.19 -16.74
C TRP A 266 6.36 13.59 -15.34
N ALA A 267 5.65 12.47 -15.22
CA ALA A 267 5.09 12.02 -13.93
C ALA A 267 6.13 11.74 -12.82
N ASN A 268 7.36 11.34 -13.12
CA ASN A 268 8.37 11.11 -12.08
C ASN A 268 9.44 12.21 -12.01
N ALA A 269 9.20 13.38 -12.61
CA ALA A 269 10.16 14.49 -12.58
C ALA A 269 10.46 14.96 -11.14
N MET A 270 9.49 14.87 -10.22
CA MET A 270 9.64 15.19 -8.79
C MET A 270 8.89 14.24 -7.84
N SER A 271 8.31 13.14 -8.35
CA SER A 271 7.62 12.15 -7.50
C SER A 271 8.57 11.51 -6.49
N SER A 272 8.07 11.17 -5.31
CA SER A 272 8.81 10.49 -4.23
C SER A 272 10.07 11.22 -3.71
N MET A 273 10.23 12.53 -3.98
CA MET A 273 11.48 13.26 -3.68
C MET A 273 12.01 13.06 -2.26
N PHE A 274 11.11 13.04 -1.26
CA PHE A 274 11.43 12.84 0.16
C PHE A 274 10.80 11.57 0.75
N ASP A 275 10.27 10.65 -0.07
CA ASP A 275 9.62 9.43 0.43
C ASP A 275 10.57 8.64 1.35
N GLY A 276 10.17 8.35 2.58
CA GLY A 276 10.98 7.59 3.55
C GLY A 276 12.08 8.39 4.25
N CYS A 277 12.10 9.72 4.12
CA CYS A 277 12.94 10.60 4.94
C CYS A 277 12.41 10.70 6.39
N SER A 278 12.36 9.56 7.08
CA SER A 278 11.69 9.42 8.37
C SER A 278 12.37 10.16 9.53
N GLY A 279 13.59 10.68 9.34
CA GLY A 279 14.32 11.50 10.31
C GLY A 279 14.06 13.02 10.19
N LEU A 280 13.57 13.50 9.04
CA LEU A 280 13.39 14.94 8.79
C LEU A 280 12.25 15.51 9.64
N LYS A 281 12.55 16.56 10.41
CA LYS A 281 11.57 17.20 11.31
C LYS A 281 10.83 18.37 10.68
N SER A 282 11.49 19.07 9.75
CA SER A 282 10.97 20.24 9.02
C SER A 282 11.67 20.35 7.68
N LEU A 283 11.01 20.99 6.72
CA LEU A 283 11.56 21.35 5.41
C LEU A 283 11.15 22.78 5.07
N ASP A 284 12.10 23.59 4.60
CA ASP A 284 11.82 24.86 3.94
C ASP A 284 11.76 24.61 2.43
N LEU A 285 10.59 24.88 1.84
CA LEU A 285 10.30 24.69 0.42
C LEU A 285 9.85 26.01 -0.23
N SER A 286 10.16 27.15 0.40
CA SER A 286 9.72 28.46 -0.06
C SER A 286 10.27 28.85 -1.44
N ASN A 287 11.40 28.27 -1.84
CA ASN A 287 12.04 28.45 -3.14
C ASN A 287 11.57 27.46 -4.23
N PHE A 288 10.71 26.49 -3.89
CA PHE A 288 10.24 25.50 -4.87
C PHE A 288 9.16 26.10 -5.77
N ASP A 289 9.45 26.18 -7.06
CA ASP A 289 8.45 26.35 -8.12
C ASP A 289 7.92 24.98 -8.55
N THR A 290 6.68 24.67 -8.17
CA THR A 290 6.01 23.42 -8.54
C THR A 290 5.00 23.58 -9.68
N SER A 291 4.93 24.76 -10.31
CA SER A 291 3.88 25.09 -11.28
C SER A 291 3.84 24.16 -12.49
N ASN A 292 4.98 23.60 -12.90
CA ASN A 292 5.10 22.64 -14.00
C ASN A 292 4.89 21.18 -13.61
N ILE A 293 4.74 20.87 -12.31
CA ILE A 293 4.72 19.50 -11.82
C ILE A 293 3.37 18.84 -12.07
N VAL A 294 3.40 17.66 -12.69
CA VAL A 294 2.21 16.89 -13.08
C VAL A 294 1.84 15.79 -12.07
N SER A 295 2.76 15.37 -11.21
CA SER A 295 2.51 14.34 -10.19
C SER A 295 3.25 14.67 -8.90
N MET A 296 2.53 14.67 -7.79
CA MET A 296 3.07 14.79 -6.43
C MET A 296 3.02 13.46 -5.68
N ARG A 297 2.93 12.34 -6.42
CA ARG A 297 2.85 10.98 -5.87
C ARG A 297 4.00 10.74 -4.89
N ASN A 298 3.67 10.25 -3.70
CA ASN A 298 4.59 9.91 -2.61
C ASN A 298 5.55 11.02 -2.15
N MET A 299 5.36 12.29 -2.52
CA MET A 299 6.40 13.32 -2.36
C MET A 299 6.99 13.40 -0.93
N PHE A 300 6.14 13.26 0.10
CA PHE A 300 6.52 13.24 1.52
C PHE A 300 6.10 11.94 2.22
N LYS A 301 5.81 10.88 1.47
CA LYS A 301 5.39 9.60 2.04
C LYS A 301 6.40 9.12 3.09
N ASN A 302 5.94 8.54 4.19
CA ASN A 302 6.77 8.02 5.29
C ASN A 302 7.75 9.04 5.90
N CYS A 303 7.54 10.34 5.76
CA CYS A 303 8.24 11.38 6.52
C CYS A 303 7.71 11.44 7.96
N SER A 304 7.86 10.35 8.71
CA SER A 304 7.16 10.14 9.97
C SER A 304 7.57 11.09 11.11
N ALA A 305 8.74 11.74 11.02
CA ALA A 305 9.19 12.74 11.99
C ALA A 305 8.79 14.18 11.62
N LEU A 306 8.21 14.41 10.43
CA LEU A 306 7.88 15.75 9.94
C LEU A 306 6.75 16.35 10.78
N GLN A 307 7.02 17.47 11.45
CA GLN A 307 6.08 18.10 12.39
C GLN A 307 5.27 19.23 11.77
N THR A 308 5.91 19.97 10.86
CA THR A 308 5.33 21.12 10.15
C THR A 308 5.79 21.11 8.70
N LEU A 309 4.93 21.60 7.81
CA LEU A 309 5.27 21.77 6.40
C LEU A 309 4.53 22.99 5.84
N ASN A 310 5.29 23.95 5.31
CA ASN A 310 4.70 25.10 4.62
C ASN A 310 4.65 24.81 3.12
N LEU A 311 3.44 24.86 2.53
CA LEU A 311 3.17 24.59 1.12
C LEU A 311 2.58 25.82 0.39
N SER A 312 2.70 27.02 0.96
CA SER A 312 2.10 28.22 0.37
C SER A 312 2.68 28.59 -1.01
N SER A 313 3.90 28.17 -1.32
CA SER A 313 4.57 28.37 -2.62
C SER A 313 4.11 27.40 -3.71
N PHE A 314 3.41 26.32 -3.35
CA PHE A 314 3.10 25.25 -4.31
C PHE A 314 2.04 25.69 -5.32
N GLY A 315 2.42 25.77 -6.58
CA GLY A 315 1.49 25.82 -7.70
C GLY A 315 1.09 24.40 -8.11
N THR A 316 -0.19 24.03 -7.96
CA THR A 316 -0.66 22.65 -8.21
C THR A 316 -1.60 22.52 -9.42
N SER A 317 -1.77 23.58 -10.22
CA SER A 317 -2.75 23.60 -11.31
C SER A 317 -2.52 22.55 -12.39
N ASN A 318 -1.29 22.06 -12.57
CA ASN A 318 -0.96 21.02 -13.55
C ASN A 318 -0.94 19.60 -12.93
N VAL A 319 -1.15 19.48 -11.62
CA VAL A 319 -1.07 18.20 -10.91
C VAL A 319 -2.26 17.32 -11.26
N THR A 320 -1.97 16.08 -11.67
CA THR A 320 -2.96 15.06 -12.05
C THR A 320 -3.13 13.98 -10.99
N THR A 321 -2.16 13.80 -10.09
CA THR A 321 -2.20 12.81 -9.01
C THR A 321 -1.49 13.30 -7.75
N MET A 322 -2.11 13.09 -6.59
CA MET A 322 -1.60 13.37 -5.24
C MET A 322 -1.56 12.10 -4.37
N GLU A 323 -1.48 10.93 -5.01
CA GLU A 323 -1.48 9.63 -4.35
C GLU A 323 -0.37 9.52 -3.28
N ASN A 324 -0.76 9.15 -2.07
CA ASN A 324 0.13 8.97 -0.93
C ASN A 324 1.03 10.18 -0.61
N MET A 325 0.69 11.40 -1.04
CA MET A 325 1.59 12.57 -0.94
C MET A 325 2.10 12.78 0.50
N PHE A 326 1.24 12.59 1.50
CA PHE A 326 1.57 12.70 2.93
C PHE A 326 1.36 11.39 3.69
N TYR A 327 1.26 10.25 3.00
CA TYR A 327 1.00 8.96 3.63
C TYR A 327 2.00 8.68 4.76
N ASN A 328 1.51 8.35 5.95
CA ASN A 328 2.34 8.04 7.12
C ASN A 328 3.29 9.18 7.54
N CYS A 329 2.90 10.44 7.32
CA CYS A 329 3.50 11.60 8.00
C CYS A 329 2.94 11.71 9.43
N SER A 330 3.22 10.69 10.25
CA SER A 330 2.54 10.47 11.53
C SER A 330 2.82 11.54 12.61
N SER A 331 3.81 12.42 12.44
CA SER A 331 4.07 13.55 13.35
C SER A 331 3.42 14.87 12.94
N LEU A 332 2.83 14.97 11.73
CA LEU A 332 2.13 16.19 11.32
C LEU A 332 0.89 16.39 12.20
N THR A 333 0.74 17.60 12.74
CA THR A 333 -0.42 17.99 13.58
C THR A 333 -1.41 18.86 12.82
N SER A 334 -0.93 19.66 11.88
CA SER A 334 -1.75 20.51 11.03
C SER A 334 -1.20 20.57 9.61
N LEU A 335 -2.07 20.78 8.62
CA LEU A 335 -1.66 21.07 7.25
C LEU A 335 -2.59 22.09 6.60
N ASP A 336 -2.01 23.11 5.97
CA ASP A 336 -2.74 24.14 5.22
C ASP A 336 -2.58 23.92 3.71
N LEU A 337 -3.69 23.66 3.02
CA LEU A 337 -3.74 23.45 1.57
C LEU A 337 -4.56 24.51 0.84
N ALA A 338 -4.82 25.68 1.43
CA ALA A 338 -5.62 26.74 0.81
C ALA A 338 -5.08 27.25 -0.55
N SER A 339 -3.78 27.07 -0.82
CA SER A 339 -3.15 27.43 -2.10
C SER A 339 -3.40 26.41 -3.22
N PHE A 340 -3.90 25.22 -2.91
CA PHE A 340 -3.96 24.11 -3.86
C PHE A 340 -5.10 24.31 -4.86
N ASN A 341 -4.79 24.20 -6.14
CA ASN A 341 -5.75 23.96 -7.21
C ASN A 341 -5.80 22.45 -7.52
N VAL A 342 -6.97 21.83 -7.40
CA VAL A 342 -7.18 20.39 -7.63
C VAL A 342 -7.96 20.08 -8.91
N SER A 343 -8.11 21.06 -9.82
CA SER A 343 -8.97 20.93 -11.01
C SER A 343 -8.54 19.83 -11.98
N ASN A 344 -7.25 19.55 -12.08
CA ASN A 344 -6.71 18.51 -12.96
C ASN A 344 -6.43 17.19 -12.23
N VAL A 345 -6.63 17.13 -10.91
CA VAL A 345 -6.36 15.94 -10.11
C VAL A 345 -7.41 14.87 -10.43
N THR A 346 -6.94 13.65 -10.64
CA THR A 346 -7.77 12.47 -10.95
C THR A 346 -7.79 11.45 -9.81
N SER A 347 -6.75 11.45 -8.96
CA SER A 347 -6.55 10.47 -7.90
C SER A 347 -5.87 11.10 -6.68
N MET A 348 -6.46 10.84 -5.50
CA MET A 348 -5.99 11.25 -4.17
C MET A 348 -5.90 10.05 -3.22
N VAL A 349 -5.69 8.83 -3.76
CA VAL A 349 -5.61 7.60 -2.97
C VAL A 349 -4.64 7.77 -1.82
N SER A 350 -5.12 7.50 -0.60
CA SER A 350 -4.31 7.50 0.62
C SER A 350 -3.51 8.79 0.86
N MET A 351 -3.93 9.95 0.32
CA MET A 351 -3.17 11.20 0.36
C MET A 351 -2.73 11.58 1.78
N PHE A 352 -3.60 11.39 2.77
CA PHE A 352 -3.33 11.68 4.19
C PHE A 352 -3.32 10.43 5.07
N ALA A 353 -3.44 9.23 4.48
CA ALA A 353 -3.62 8.03 5.28
C ALA A 353 -2.44 7.82 6.25
N LYS A 354 -2.73 7.39 7.48
CA LYS A 354 -1.78 7.21 8.59
C LYS A 354 -1.09 8.51 9.06
N CYS A 355 -1.61 9.69 8.75
CA CYS A 355 -1.26 10.92 9.48
C CYS A 355 -1.92 10.89 10.87
N SER A 356 -1.47 9.99 11.74
CA SER A 356 -2.18 9.62 12.97
C SER A 356 -2.29 10.74 14.01
N ASN A 357 -1.42 11.75 13.96
CA ASN A 357 -1.45 12.93 14.84
C ASN A 357 -2.11 14.17 14.21
N LEU A 358 -2.60 14.08 12.97
CA LEU A 358 -3.22 15.19 12.27
C LEU A 358 -4.54 15.57 12.95
N GLN A 359 -4.64 16.83 13.35
CA GLN A 359 -5.78 17.42 14.07
C GLN A 359 -6.48 18.48 13.23
N ASP A 360 -5.72 19.28 12.48
CA ASP A 360 -6.24 20.38 11.66
C ASP A 360 -5.85 20.22 10.19
N LEU A 361 -6.83 20.28 9.29
CA LEU A 361 -6.60 20.16 7.85
C LEU A 361 -7.46 21.18 7.09
N ASN A 362 -6.81 22.15 6.45
CA ASN A 362 -7.51 23.16 5.66
C ASN A 362 -7.69 22.71 4.20
N LEU A 363 -8.93 22.37 3.83
CA LEU A 363 -9.33 21.94 2.48
C LEU A 363 -10.18 22.98 1.74
N SER A 364 -10.09 24.26 2.11
CA SER A 364 -10.98 25.31 1.60
C SER A 364 -10.95 25.52 0.08
N SER A 365 -9.87 25.12 -0.59
CA SER A 365 -9.68 25.24 -2.05
C SER A 365 -10.12 24.00 -2.86
N PHE A 366 -10.70 22.99 -2.21
CA PHE A 366 -11.09 21.74 -2.88
C PHE A 366 -12.41 21.85 -3.66
N ASP A 367 -12.98 23.05 -3.82
CA ASP A 367 -14.19 23.29 -4.63
C ASP A 367 -13.98 23.12 -6.13
N THR A 368 -12.72 23.00 -6.57
CA THR A 368 -12.36 22.68 -7.96
C THR A 368 -12.25 21.18 -8.25
N MET A 369 -12.70 20.28 -7.36
CA MET A 369 -12.57 18.82 -7.48
C MET A 369 -13.47 18.21 -8.59
N LEU A 370 -13.26 18.58 -9.86
CA LEU A 370 -14.14 18.21 -10.98
C LEU A 370 -13.80 16.84 -11.60
N ASN A 371 -12.52 16.47 -11.57
CA ASN A 371 -11.98 15.31 -12.30
C ASN A 371 -11.54 14.16 -11.39
N VAL A 372 -11.67 14.29 -10.06
CA VAL A 372 -11.23 13.26 -9.13
C VAL A 372 -12.17 12.07 -9.20
N THR A 373 -11.61 10.91 -9.51
CA THR A 373 -12.33 9.64 -9.63
C THR A 373 -12.04 8.67 -8.48
N ASN A 374 -10.89 8.85 -7.81
CA ASN A 374 -10.42 7.94 -6.78
C ASN A 374 -9.95 8.68 -5.51
N VAL A 375 -10.63 8.41 -4.40
CA VAL A 375 -10.32 8.88 -3.04
C VAL A 375 -10.24 7.72 -2.04
N ASP A 376 -9.95 6.50 -2.51
CA ASP A 376 -9.77 5.33 -1.64
C ASP A 376 -8.78 5.64 -0.51
N SER A 377 -9.21 5.35 0.71
CA SER A 377 -8.40 5.50 1.91
C SER A 377 -7.84 6.90 2.15
N MET A 378 -8.37 7.96 1.51
CA MET A 378 -7.78 9.32 1.53
C MET A 378 -7.42 9.82 2.93
N PHE A 379 -8.26 9.55 3.93
CA PHE A 379 -8.06 9.91 5.33
C PHE A 379 -7.82 8.71 6.26
N GLY A 380 -7.68 7.50 5.72
CA GLY A 380 -7.62 6.27 6.53
C GLY A 380 -6.56 6.34 7.63
N PHE A 381 -6.88 5.92 8.84
CA PHE A 381 -6.00 5.92 10.01
C PHE A 381 -5.56 7.32 10.50
N CYS A 382 -6.29 8.39 10.15
CA CYS A 382 -6.13 9.71 10.80
C CYS A 382 -6.77 9.71 12.19
N THR A 383 -6.16 9.00 13.15
CA THR A 383 -6.76 8.70 14.45
C THR A 383 -6.97 9.91 15.37
N SER A 384 -6.24 11.01 15.15
CA SER A 384 -6.38 12.24 15.97
C SER A 384 -7.34 13.28 15.37
N LEU A 385 -7.84 13.05 14.16
CA LEU A 385 -8.73 13.98 13.48
C LEU A 385 -10.13 13.90 14.10
N GLN A 386 -10.56 14.97 14.77
CA GLN A 386 -11.86 14.99 15.46
C GLN A 386 -13.00 15.57 14.60
N HIS A 387 -12.64 16.51 13.72
CA HIS A 387 -13.56 17.20 12.82
C HIS A 387 -12.90 17.36 11.46
N LEU A 388 -13.71 17.39 10.41
CA LEU A 388 -13.23 17.59 9.04
C LEU A 388 -14.30 18.33 8.24
N ASP A 389 -13.94 19.47 7.66
CA ASP A 389 -14.81 20.22 6.75
C ASP A 389 -14.65 19.69 5.32
N LEU A 390 -15.70 19.05 4.82
CA LEU A 390 -15.80 18.54 3.45
C LEU A 390 -16.82 19.31 2.59
N SER A 391 -17.27 20.48 3.05
CA SER A 391 -18.33 21.27 2.39
C SER A 391 -17.98 21.73 0.97
N LYS A 392 -16.69 21.68 0.62
CA LYS A 392 -16.12 22.03 -0.67
C LYS A 392 -15.91 20.85 -1.60
N PHE A 393 -16.08 19.61 -1.15
CA PHE A 393 -15.86 18.45 -2.00
C PHE A 393 -16.94 18.36 -3.07
N ASN A 394 -16.52 18.23 -4.33
CA ASN A 394 -17.38 17.82 -5.42
C ASN A 394 -17.08 16.35 -5.74
N THR A 395 -18.04 15.46 -5.50
CA THR A 395 -17.85 14.01 -5.67
C THR A 395 -18.57 13.43 -6.89
N THR A 396 -19.11 14.26 -7.79
CA THR A 396 -19.92 13.78 -8.94
C THR A 396 -19.14 12.82 -9.85
N SER A 397 -17.82 12.98 -9.94
CA SER A 397 -16.94 12.14 -10.76
C SER A 397 -16.33 10.96 -10.00
N VAL A 398 -16.53 10.87 -8.68
CA VAL A 398 -15.89 9.86 -7.83
C VAL A 398 -16.54 8.50 -8.06
N THR A 399 -15.70 7.49 -8.29
CA THR A 399 -16.14 6.08 -8.48
C THR A 399 -15.55 5.13 -7.43
N GLN A 400 -14.39 5.48 -6.85
CA GLN A 400 -13.67 4.73 -5.82
C GLN A 400 -13.54 5.61 -4.56
N MET A 401 -14.18 5.17 -3.47
CA MET A 401 -14.16 5.82 -2.16
C MET A 401 -14.22 4.80 -1.01
N GLU A 402 -13.89 3.54 -1.30
CA GLU A 402 -13.73 2.51 -0.30
C GLU A 402 -12.71 2.95 0.76
N ARG A 403 -12.91 2.54 2.00
CA ARG A 403 -12.01 2.85 3.13
C ARG A 403 -11.70 4.34 3.36
N MET A 404 -12.42 5.30 2.75
CA MET A 404 -12.08 6.73 2.78
C MET A 404 -11.77 7.27 4.20
N PHE A 405 -12.51 6.79 5.20
CA PHE A 405 -12.34 7.14 6.62
C PHE A 405 -12.00 5.95 7.51
N VAL A 406 -11.50 4.83 6.96
CA VAL A 406 -11.17 3.62 7.74
C VAL A 406 -10.26 3.96 8.93
N ASN A 407 -10.58 3.51 10.13
CA ASN A 407 -9.86 3.77 11.37
C ASN A 407 -9.59 5.25 11.69
N CYS A 408 -10.46 6.17 11.25
CA CYS A 408 -10.49 7.55 11.75
C CYS A 408 -11.12 7.59 13.15
N SER A 409 -10.49 6.91 14.12
CA SER A 409 -11.10 6.60 15.42
C SER A 409 -11.39 7.82 16.29
N GLY A 410 -10.79 8.98 16.01
CA GLY A 410 -11.06 10.24 16.70
C GLY A 410 -12.23 11.06 16.12
N LEU A 411 -12.71 10.75 14.92
CA LEU A 411 -13.71 11.55 14.22
C LEU A 411 -15.06 11.45 14.94
N GLN A 412 -15.63 12.60 15.34
CA GLN A 412 -16.83 12.63 16.18
C GLN A 412 -18.12 12.83 15.37
N THR A 413 -18.05 13.63 14.32
CA THR A 413 -19.19 14.00 13.47
C THR A 413 -18.73 14.10 12.02
N LEU A 414 -19.59 13.73 11.09
CA LEU A 414 -19.28 13.86 9.66
C LEU A 414 -20.53 14.29 8.86
N ASP A 415 -20.43 15.42 8.17
CA ASP A 415 -21.48 15.89 7.26
C ASP A 415 -21.11 15.56 5.82
N LEU A 416 -21.84 14.62 5.21
CA LEU A 416 -21.67 14.21 3.81
C LEU A 416 -22.88 14.58 2.95
N SER A 417 -23.73 15.52 3.38
CA SER A 417 -24.97 15.91 2.67
C SER A 417 -24.80 16.44 1.24
N ARG A 418 -23.56 16.74 0.84
CA ARG A 418 -23.22 17.21 -0.52
C ARG A 418 -22.57 16.13 -1.39
N PHE A 419 -22.36 14.93 -0.85
CA PHE A 419 -21.74 13.85 -1.61
C PHE A 419 -22.76 13.30 -2.60
N ASP A 420 -22.37 13.32 -3.88
CA ASP A 420 -22.96 12.49 -4.92
C ASP A 420 -22.20 11.16 -4.97
N THR A 421 -22.92 10.06 -4.72
CA THR A 421 -22.38 8.69 -4.75
C THR A 421 -22.97 7.85 -5.88
N SER A 422 -23.72 8.46 -6.81
CA SER A 422 -24.44 7.74 -7.88
C SER A 422 -23.54 6.90 -8.79
N ASN A 423 -22.26 7.28 -8.90
CA ASN A 423 -21.24 6.57 -9.70
C ASN A 423 -20.41 5.54 -8.89
N VAL A 424 -20.64 5.41 -7.58
CA VAL A 424 -19.87 4.54 -6.69
C VAL A 424 -20.42 3.11 -6.72
N LYS A 425 -19.51 2.13 -6.79
CA LYS A 425 -19.85 0.69 -6.78
C LYS A 425 -19.40 -0.04 -5.53
N ASP A 426 -18.37 0.47 -4.86
CA ASP A 426 -17.75 -0.16 -3.69
C ASP A 426 -17.73 0.84 -2.53
N MET A 427 -18.37 0.47 -1.42
CA MET A 427 -18.38 1.23 -0.15
C MET A 427 -17.73 0.44 0.99
N PHE A 428 -16.90 -0.56 0.64
CA PHE A 428 -16.24 -1.44 1.60
C PHE A 428 -15.47 -0.62 2.65
N ALA A 429 -15.75 -0.89 3.92
CA ALA A 429 -15.08 -0.34 5.09
C ALA A 429 -14.98 1.20 5.12
N MET A 430 -15.87 1.93 4.44
CA MET A 430 -15.78 3.39 4.29
C MET A 430 -15.63 4.14 5.62
N PHE A 431 -16.34 3.70 6.67
CA PHE A 431 -16.29 4.26 8.03
C PHE A 431 -15.81 3.24 9.08
N ASN A 432 -15.26 2.11 8.64
CA ASN A 432 -14.88 1.02 9.56
C ASN A 432 -13.89 1.53 10.62
N GLY A 433 -14.11 1.29 11.91
CA GLY A 433 -13.21 1.72 12.99
C GLY A 433 -13.26 3.21 13.34
N CYS A 434 -14.30 3.94 12.89
CA CYS A 434 -14.58 5.29 13.36
C CYS A 434 -15.22 5.25 14.76
N ASN A 435 -14.48 4.77 15.76
CA ASN A 435 -15.00 4.43 17.08
C ASN A 435 -15.69 5.60 17.80
N ALA A 436 -15.21 6.84 17.64
CA ALA A 436 -15.77 8.04 18.26
C ALA A 436 -16.93 8.68 17.47
N LEU A 437 -17.27 8.17 16.28
CA LEU A 437 -18.26 8.77 15.39
C LEU A 437 -19.66 8.62 15.98
N LYS A 438 -20.26 9.75 16.38
CA LYS A 438 -21.61 9.80 16.98
C LYS A 438 -22.69 10.07 15.96
N THR A 439 -22.42 10.96 15.00
CA THR A 439 -23.41 11.36 14.00
C THR A 439 -22.79 11.44 12.63
N ILE A 440 -23.49 10.87 11.65
CA ILE A 440 -23.12 10.94 10.24
C ILE A 440 -24.33 11.34 9.39
N ASN A 441 -24.15 12.28 8.48
CA ASN A 441 -25.20 12.69 7.56
C ASN A 441 -25.02 12.05 6.19
N LEU A 442 -25.88 11.09 5.86
CA LEU A 442 -25.85 10.30 4.61
C LEU A 442 -27.02 10.62 3.67
N SER A 443 -27.72 11.74 3.88
CA SER A 443 -29.01 12.01 3.21
C SER A 443 -28.93 12.11 1.69
N SER A 444 -27.76 12.39 1.13
CA SER A 444 -27.54 12.53 -0.32
C SER A 444 -27.03 11.27 -0.99
N PHE A 445 -26.75 10.20 -0.25
CA PHE A 445 -26.20 8.98 -0.81
C PHE A 445 -27.21 8.32 -1.76
N ASP A 446 -26.77 8.09 -3.00
CA ASP A 446 -27.38 7.18 -3.95
C ASP A 446 -26.55 5.89 -3.98
N THR A 447 -27.12 4.81 -3.46
CA THR A 447 -26.46 3.50 -3.41
C THR A 447 -26.95 2.53 -4.49
N SER A 448 -27.74 3.00 -5.46
CA SER A 448 -28.39 2.14 -6.46
C SER A 448 -27.44 1.39 -7.41
N ASN A 449 -26.16 1.77 -7.42
CA ASN A 449 -25.08 1.11 -8.17
C ASN A 449 -24.08 0.35 -7.29
N VAL A 450 -24.23 0.39 -5.96
CA VAL A 450 -23.31 -0.23 -5.02
C VAL A 450 -23.51 -1.75 -5.01
N THR A 451 -22.40 -2.48 -5.07
CA THR A 451 -22.36 -3.95 -5.02
C THR A 451 -21.69 -4.49 -3.75
N ASP A 452 -20.82 -3.72 -3.10
CA ASP A 452 -20.13 -4.10 -1.86
C ASP A 452 -20.31 -3.04 -0.76
N MET A 453 -20.84 -3.46 0.40
CA MET A 453 -21.01 -2.67 1.63
C MET A 453 -20.37 -3.35 2.84
N GLY A 454 -19.48 -4.32 2.62
CA GLY A 454 -18.80 -5.05 3.68
C GLY A 454 -18.07 -4.09 4.61
N TRP A 455 -18.21 -4.30 5.93
CA TRP A 455 -17.58 -3.48 6.97
C TRP A 455 -17.91 -1.98 6.94
N MET A 456 -18.87 -1.50 6.14
CA MET A 456 -19.09 -0.06 5.90
C MET A 456 -19.14 0.77 7.19
N PHE A 457 -19.82 0.28 8.23
CA PHE A 457 -19.92 0.89 9.55
C PHE A 457 -19.31 0.04 10.67
N GLY A 458 -18.59 -1.05 10.36
CA GLY A 458 -18.05 -1.94 11.38
C GLY A 458 -17.16 -1.18 12.38
N HIS A 459 -17.26 -1.45 13.66
CA HIS A 459 -16.57 -0.78 14.76
C HIS A 459 -16.89 0.72 14.90
N CYS A 460 -18.03 1.21 14.40
CA CYS A 460 -18.57 2.52 14.77
C CYS A 460 -19.24 2.48 16.15
N GLU A 461 -18.44 2.28 17.20
CA GLU A 461 -18.92 1.99 18.56
C GLU A 461 -19.75 3.12 19.20
N SER A 462 -19.50 4.39 18.85
CA SER A 462 -20.22 5.55 19.40
C SER A 462 -21.49 5.94 18.63
N LEU A 463 -21.78 5.28 17.51
CA LEU A 463 -22.92 5.62 16.67
C LEU A 463 -24.21 5.17 17.36
N ASP A 464 -25.05 6.11 17.79
CA ASP A 464 -26.29 5.82 18.53
C ASP A 464 -27.56 5.90 17.68
N ASN A 465 -27.47 6.57 16.52
CA ASN A 465 -28.51 6.69 15.52
C ASN A 465 -27.93 6.63 14.11
N LEU A 466 -28.60 5.90 13.22
CA LEU A 466 -28.21 5.77 11.82
C LEU A 466 -29.46 5.68 10.93
N ASN A 467 -29.61 6.66 10.04
CA ASN A 467 -30.72 6.68 9.07
C ASN A 467 -30.22 6.20 7.70
N LEU A 468 -30.81 5.11 7.21
CA LEU A 468 -30.48 4.47 5.93
C LEU A 468 -31.69 4.36 4.99
N ASN A 469 -32.76 5.12 5.23
CA ASN A 469 -34.01 4.99 4.48
C ASN A 469 -33.88 5.31 2.99
N ASN A 470 -32.85 6.07 2.59
CA ASN A 470 -32.52 6.37 1.20
C ASN A 470 -31.67 5.29 0.50
N PHE A 471 -31.22 4.26 1.20
CA PHE A 471 -30.35 3.24 0.62
C PHE A 471 -31.15 2.29 -0.27
N ASN A 472 -30.71 2.13 -1.52
CA ASN A 472 -31.12 1.06 -2.42
C ASN A 472 -30.03 -0.02 -2.41
N THR A 473 -30.35 -1.21 -1.90
CA THR A 473 -29.40 -2.32 -1.75
C THR A 473 -29.62 -3.46 -2.75
N SER A 474 -30.52 -3.31 -3.72
CA SER A 474 -30.92 -4.38 -4.65
C SER A 474 -29.77 -5.02 -5.44
N LYS A 475 -28.67 -4.29 -5.66
CA LYS A 475 -27.46 -4.77 -6.33
C LYS A 475 -26.35 -5.23 -5.39
N VAL A 476 -26.50 -5.03 -4.08
CA VAL A 476 -25.48 -5.38 -3.09
C VAL A 476 -25.37 -6.89 -2.98
N THR A 477 -24.16 -7.41 -3.11
CA THR A 477 -23.87 -8.85 -3.01
C THR A 477 -23.09 -9.20 -1.74
N ASN A 478 -22.40 -8.23 -1.13
CA ASN A 478 -21.60 -8.38 0.09
C ASN A 478 -22.03 -7.38 1.18
N MET A 479 -22.48 -7.89 2.32
CA MET A 479 -22.81 -7.12 3.54
C MET A 479 -22.06 -7.66 4.78
N THR A 480 -20.95 -8.38 4.57
CA THR A 480 -20.15 -8.97 5.64
C THR A 480 -19.75 -7.91 6.66
N SER A 481 -20.04 -8.14 7.94
CA SER A 481 -19.67 -7.28 9.06
C SER A 481 -20.08 -5.80 8.92
N MET A 482 -21.11 -5.50 8.11
CA MET A 482 -21.51 -4.12 7.80
C MET A 482 -21.71 -3.25 9.05
N PHE A 483 -22.25 -3.82 10.13
CA PHE A 483 -22.49 -3.17 11.41
C PHE A 483 -21.77 -3.86 12.58
N GLU A 484 -20.79 -4.72 12.33
CA GLU A 484 -20.09 -5.44 13.42
C GLU A 484 -19.58 -4.46 14.47
N SER A 485 -19.82 -4.71 15.76
CA SER A 485 -19.41 -3.88 16.90
C SER A 485 -19.95 -2.44 16.89
N CYS A 486 -21.08 -2.16 16.23
CA CYS A 486 -21.82 -0.90 16.39
C CYS A 486 -22.55 -0.86 17.75
N SER A 487 -21.78 -0.88 18.84
CA SER A 487 -22.31 -1.06 20.19
C SER A 487 -23.10 0.14 20.72
N GLY A 488 -23.04 1.32 20.09
CA GLY A 488 -23.86 2.49 20.45
C GLY A 488 -25.31 2.40 19.97
N LEU A 489 -25.59 1.63 18.91
CA LEU A 489 -26.91 1.57 18.30
C LEU A 489 -27.92 0.89 19.23
N GLN A 490 -29.05 1.55 19.47
CA GLN A 490 -30.16 1.00 20.24
C GLN A 490 -31.31 0.48 19.37
N SER A 491 -31.47 1.06 18.19
CA SER A 491 -32.49 0.69 17.20
C SER A 491 -31.91 0.83 15.81
N LEU A 492 -32.29 -0.07 14.90
CA LEU A 492 -31.90 0.02 13.50
C LEU A 492 -33.06 -0.42 12.60
N ASP A 493 -33.47 0.46 11.68
CA ASP A 493 -34.51 0.18 10.69
C ASP A 493 -33.85 -0.15 9.35
N LEU A 494 -34.00 -1.39 8.90
CA LEU A 494 -33.53 -1.88 7.59
C LEU A 494 -34.70 -2.39 6.74
N SER A 495 -35.93 -1.92 6.99
CA SER A 495 -37.12 -2.33 6.25
C SER A 495 -37.04 -2.03 4.74
N SER A 496 -36.22 -1.05 4.33
CA SER A 496 -35.97 -0.70 2.93
C SER A 496 -34.94 -1.58 2.22
N PHE A 497 -34.20 -2.43 2.95
CA PHE A 497 -33.10 -3.20 2.37
C PHE A 497 -33.64 -4.38 1.56
N ASP A 498 -33.34 -4.39 0.26
CA ASP A 498 -33.44 -5.57 -0.59
C ASP A 498 -32.12 -6.35 -0.50
N THR A 499 -32.16 -7.52 0.14
CA THR A 499 -31.00 -8.40 0.29
C THR A 499 -31.03 -9.59 -0.66
N SER A 500 -31.92 -9.60 -1.65
CA SER A 500 -32.14 -10.76 -2.53
C SER A 500 -30.90 -11.17 -3.33
N SER A 501 -29.95 -10.26 -3.55
CA SER A 501 -28.67 -10.50 -4.23
C SER A 501 -27.51 -10.86 -3.29
N VAL A 502 -27.72 -10.84 -1.96
CA VAL A 502 -26.65 -10.98 -0.96
C VAL A 502 -26.26 -12.45 -0.75
N GLY A 503 -25.02 -12.79 -1.10
CA GLY A 503 -24.49 -14.16 -0.98
C GLY A 503 -24.04 -14.55 0.43
N GLY A 504 -23.67 -13.57 1.26
CA GLY A 504 -23.19 -13.79 2.63
C GLY A 504 -23.40 -12.59 3.55
N MET A 505 -23.81 -12.88 4.80
CA MET A 505 -24.09 -11.91 5.87
C MET A 505 -23.27 -12.23 7.13
N TYR A 506 -22.04 -12.73 6.94
CA TYR A 506 -21.12 -13.09 8.02
C TYR A 506 -20.96 -11.92 9.00
N SER A 507 -21.18 -12.15 10.30
CA SER A 507 -21.02 -11.17 11.39
C SER A 507 -21.72 -9.83 11.20
N MET A 508 -22.76 -9.73 10.36
CA MET A 508 -23.36 -8.45 9.94
C MET A 508 -23.72 -7.51 11.11
N PHE A 509 -24.24 -8.05 12.22
CA PHE A 509 -24.61 -7.31 13.43
C PHE A 509 -23.85 -7.78 14.68
N LYS A 510 -22.80 -8.58 14.51
CA LYS A 510 -22.06 -9.17 15.63
C LYS A 510 -21.61 -8.08 16.61
N SER A 511 -21.83 -8.27 17.90
CA SER A 511 -21.47 -7.35 18.99
C SER A 511 -22.15 -5.97 18.91
N CYS A 512 -23.31 -5.85 18.26
CA CYS A 512 -24.23 -4.72 18.45
C CYS A 512 -24.91 -4.81 19.83
N SER A 513 -24.12 -4.71 20.90
CA SER A 513 -24.51 -5.16 22.24
C SER A 513 -25.62 -4.36 22.90
N ASN A 514 -25.86 -3.10 22.49
CA ASN A 514 -26.98 -2.28 22.98
C ASN A 514 -28.22 -2.30 22.07
N LEU A 515 -28.20 -3.05 20.96
CA LEU A 515 -29.30 -3.10 20.01
C LEU A 515 -30.52 -3.77 20.64
N ARG A 516 -31.64 -3.04 20.73
CA ARG A 516 -32.91 -3.51 21.31
C ARG A 516 -33.95 -3.85 20.26
N THR A 517 -33.97 -3.08 19.18
CA THR A 517 -34.92 -3.24 18.07
C THR A 517 -34.19 -3.26 16.75
N LEU A 518 -34.60 -4.18 15.87
CA LEU A 518 -34.01 -4.37 14.55
C LEU A 518 -35.12 -4.75 13.57
N ASP A 519 -35.40 -3.87 12.62
CA ASP A 519 -36.39 -4.14 11.57
C ASP A 519 -35.71 -4.79 10.35
N LEU A 520 -35.98 -6.07 10.14
CA LEU A 520 -35.48 -6.86 9.01
C LEU A 520 -36.59 -7.20 8.00
N SER A 521 -37.71 -6.48 8.01
CA SER A 521 -38.89 -6.81 7.20
C SER A 521 -38.67 -6.67 5.68
N GLY A 522 -37.60 -6.00 5.25
CA GLY A 522 -37.17 -5.94 3.85
C GLY A 522 -36.37 -7.16 3.38
N PHE A 523 -35.79 -7.94 4.30
CA PHE A 523 -34.78 -8.93 3.97
C PHE A 523 -35.37 -10.11 3.16
N ASN A 524 -34.62 -10.51 2.14
CA ASN A 524 -34.77 -11.74 1.38
C ASN A 524 -33.43 -12.49 1.41
N THR A 525 -33.38 -13.61 2.13
CA THR A 525 -32.14 -14.39 2.31
C THR A 525 -32.04 -15.61 1.40
N SER A 526 -32.93 -15.74 0.40
CA SER A 526 -32.98 -16.92 -0.47
C SER A 526 -31.68 -17.23 -1.20
N HIS A 527 -30.82 -16.22 -1.47
CA HIS A 527 -29.49 -16.43 -2.08
C HIS A 527 -28.34 -16.49 -1.07
N THR A 528 -28.62 -16.31 0.23
CA THR A 528 -27.59 -16.23 1.26
C THR A 528 -27.11 -17.63 1.66
N SER A 529 -25.80 -17.84 1.61
CA SER A 529 -25.16 -19.13 1.92
C SER A 529 -24.39 -19.14 3.25
N VAL A 530 -24.01 -17.97 3.76
CA VAL A 530 -23.18 -17.80 4.98
C VAL A 530 -23.82 -16.78 5.93
N MET A 531 -24.11 -17.21 7.16
CA MET A 531 -24.69 -16.42 8.26
C MET A 531 -23.96 -16.62 9.59
N ASN A 532 -22.69 -17.09 9.58
CA ASN A 532 -21.93 -17.27 10.82
C ASN A 532 -21.88 -15.97 11.63
N TYR A 533 -22.11 -16.08 12.94
CA TYR A 533 -22.03 -15.01 13.92
C TYR A 533 -22.93 -13.79 13.65
N MET A 534 -23.93 -13.88 12.77
CA MET A 534 -24.68 -12.73 12.26
C MET A 534 -25.21 -11.80 13.37
N PHE A 535 -25.71 -12.36 14.48
CA PHE A 535 -26.25 -11.64 15.63
C PHE A 535 -25.47 -11.93 16.93
N GLN A 536 -24.30 -12.56 16.85
CA GLN A 536 -23.55 -12.95 18.05
C GLN A 536 -23.31 -11.74 18.97
N ASN A 537 -23.46 -11.88 20.30
CA ASN A 537 -23.30 -10.80 21.28
C ASN A 537 -24.26 -9.59 21.13
N CYS A 538 -25.44 -9.76 20.51
CA CYS A 538 -26.52 -8.76 20.54
C CYS A 538 -27.27 -8.82 21.88
N ASN A 539 -26.57 -8.48 22.97
CA ASN A 539 -26.98 -8.79 24.35
C ASN A 539 -28.32 -8.20 24.78
N LYS A 540 -28.74 -7.07 24.21
CA LYS A 540 -29.97 -6.32 24.55
C LYS A 540 -31.15 -6.59 23.63
N LEU A 541 -30.98 -7.45 22.62
CA LEU A 541 -32.06 -7.80 21.71
C LEU A 541 -33.01 -8.77 22.42
N GLN A 542 -34.27 -8.35 22.62
CA GLN A 542 -35.25 -9.16 23.35
C GLN A 542 -36.08 -10.05 22.43
N SER A 543 -36.43 -9.53 21.26
CA SER A 543 -37.11 -10.30 20.24
C SER A 543 -36.57 -9.98 18.85
N LEU A 544 -36.71 -10.93 17.93
CA LEU A 544 -36.27 -10.76 16.55
C LEU A 544 -37.28 -11.36 15.59
N ASN A 545 -37.67 -10.60 14.57
CA ASN A 545 -38.53 -11.09 13.50
C ASN A 545 -37.70 -11.48 12.27
N ILE A 546 -37.67 -12.78 11.99
CA ILE A 546 -37.01 -13.38 10.81
C ILE A 546 -38.01 -14.16 9.94
N CYS A 547 -39.32 -13.86 10.00
CA CYS A 547 -40.36 -14.56 9.23
C CYS A 547 -40.11 -14.61 7.72
N LYS A 548 -39.38 -13.65 7.14
CA LYS A 548 -39.06 -13.60 5.71
C LYS A 548 -37.74 -14.28 5.33
N PHE A 549 -37.02 -14.84 6.30
CA PHE A 549 -35.76 -15.52 6.02
C PHE A 549 -36.04 -16.85 5.31
N ASP A 550 -35.51 -16.99 4.10
CA ASP A 550 -35.34 -18.26 3.43
C ASP A 550 -33.89 -18.74 3.65
N VAL A 551 -33.73 -19.84 4.36
CA VAL A 551 -32.41 -20.41 4.71
C VAL A 551 -32.09 -21.69 3.95
N SER A 552 -32.85 -22.01 2.91
CA SER A 552 -32.67 -23.24 2.13
C SER A 552 -31.25 -23.37 1.54
N ASN A 553 -30.63 -22.24 1.19
CA ASN A 553 -29.26 -22.17 0.66
C ASN A 553 -28.17 -21.94 1.72
N VAL A 554 -28.53 -21.79 3.01
CA VAL A 554 -27.55 -21.55 4.07
C VAL A 554 -26.76 -22.83 4.37
N THR A 555 -25.44 -22.74 4.24
CA THR A 555 -24.49 -23.84 4.50
C THR A 555 -23.61 -23.60 5.73
N GLN A 556 -23.54 -22.35 6.22
CA GLN A 556 -22.76 -21.97 7.40
C GLN A 556 -23.57 -21.00 8.28
N CYS A 557 -23.85 -21.39 9.53
CA CYS A 557 -24.55 -20.55 10.52
C CYS A 557 -24.01 -20.73 11.96
N ARG A 558 -22.71 -20.99 12.10
CA ARG A 558 -22.02 -21.11 13.39
C ARG A 558 -22.33 -19.93 14.29
N GLU A 559 -22.69 -20.19 15.55
CA GLU A 559 -22.85 -19.18 16.59
C GLU A 559 -23.73 -17.97 16.16
N MET A 560 -24.70 -18.19 15.26
CA MET A 560 -25.49 -17.11 14.65
C MET A 560 -26.19 -16.21 15.67
N PHE A 561 -26.70 -16.78 16.76
CA PHE A 561 -27.36 -16.06 17.86
C PHE A 561 -26.56 -16.15 19.16
N ALA A 562 -25.34 -16.70 19.15
CA ALA A 562 -24.61 -16.97 20.37
C ALA A 562 -24.46 -15.71 21.23
N ASP A 563 -24.57 -15.89 22.54
CA ASP A 563 -24.42 -14.85 23.55
C ASP A 563 -25.48 -13.73 23.46
N CYS A 564 -26.61 -13.92 22.76
CA CYS A 564 -27.78 -13.03 22.83
C CYS A 564 -28.53 -13.23 24.16
N THR A 565 -27.99 -12.72 25.26
CA THR A 565 -28.44 -13.07 26.61
C THR A 565 -29.86 -12.62 26.97
N GLU A 566 -30.37 -11.53 26.40
CA GLU A 566 -31.75 -11.05 26.65
C GLU A 566 -32.77 -11.55 25.61
N LEU A 567 -32.33 -12.30 24.60
CA LEU A 567 -33.20 -12.78 23.52
C LEU A 567 -34.16 -13.84 24.06
N SER A 568 -35.43 -13.48 24.16
CA SER A 568 -36.49 -14.35 24.65
C SER A 568 -37.27 -15.02 23.54
N THR A 569 -37.37 -14.38 22.36
CA THR A 569 -38.25 -14.85 21.28
C THR A 569 -37.68 -14.57 19.90
N ILE A 570 -37.71 -15.58 19.04
CA ILE A 570 -37.37 -15.46 17.62
C ILE A 570 -38.60 -15.86 16.80
N TYR A 571 -39.13 -14.93 16.02
CA TYR A 571 -40.30 -15.16 15.16
C TYR A 571 -39.87 -15.66 13.80
N SER A 572 -40.47 -16.77 13.36
CA SER A 572 -40.09 -17.39 12.09
C SER A 572 -41.26 -18.14 11.44
N ALA A 573 -41.27 -18.17 10.10
CA ALA A 573 -42.03 -19.12 9.31
C ALA A 573 -41.37 -20.53 9.37
N PRO A 574 -41.99 -21.61 8.82
CA PRO A 574 -41.41 -22.95 8.84
C PRO A 574 -40.03 -22.99 8.16
N PHE A 575 -38.99 -23.25 8.96
CA PHE A 575 -37.60 -23.32 8.49
C PHE A 575 -37.30 -24.67 7.82
N LYS A 576 -36.69 -24.66 6.63
CA LYS A 576 -36.09 -25.86 6.00
C LYS A 576 -34.65 -25.58 5.61
N PHE A 577 -33.71 -25.94 6.48
CA PHE A 577 -32.31 -26.04 6.07
C PHE A 577 -32.16 -27.14 5.00
N SER A 578 -31.30 -26.95 4.01
CA SER A 578 -31.04 -28.00 3.01
C SER A 578 -30.45 -29.26 3.66
N ASN A 579 -30.87 -30.44 3.19
CA ASN A 579 -30.38 -31.74 3.68
C ASN A 579 -28.90 -32.03 3.37
N THR A 580 -28.20 -31.13 2.65
CA THR A 580 -26.77 -31.21 2.30
C THR A 580 -25.85 -30.57 3.34
N THR A 581 -26.41 -30.23 4.50
CA THR A 581 -25.75 -29.51 5.58
C THR A 581 -24.69 -30.36 6.29
N SER A 582 -23.47 -30.42 5.75
CA SER A 582 -22.26 -30.57 6.58
C SER A 582 -22.02 -29.25 7.32
N LEU A 583 -22.96 -28.88 8.19
CA LEU A 583 -22.94 -27.61 8.88
C LEU A 583 -21.77 -27.59 9.84
N PHE A 584 -20.81 -26.70 9.62
CA PHE A 584 -19.95 -26.17 10.69
C PHE A 584 -20.77 -25.25 11.61
N ALA A 585 -22.04 -25.59 11.92
CA ALA A 585 -22.98 -24.77 12.69
C ALA A 585 -23.10 -25.29 14.13
N ASP A 586 -21.95 -25.38 14.78
CA ASP A 586 -21.89 -25.63 16.21
C ASP A 586 -22.37 -24.36 16.95
N GLU A 587 -23.07 -24.57 18.06
CA GLU A 587 -23.31 -23.53 19.07
C GLU A 587 -24.18 -22.32 18.63
N ILE A 588 -25.11 -22.48 17.66
CA ILE A 588 -26.04 -21.41 17.20
C ILE A 588 -26.67 -20.61 18.34
N PHE A 589 -27.15 -21.30 19.38
CA PHE A 589 -27.90 -20.70 20.50
C PHE A 589 -27.09 -20.66 21.80
N LYS A 590 -25.77 -20.78 21.73
CA LYS A 590 -24.93 -20.78 22.93
C LYS A 590 -25.23 -19.56 23.80
N ASN A 591 -25.36 -19.79 25.10
CA ASN A 591 -25.63 -18.75 26.12
C ASN A 591 -26.90 -17.89 25.90
N CYS A 592 -27.87 -18.33 25.08
CA CYS A 592 -29.18 -17.68 24.92
C CYS A 592 -30.15 -18.07 26.05
N SER A 593 -29.77 -17.81 27.30
CA SER A 593 -30.45 -18.37 28.49
C SER A 593 -31.92 -18.00 28.66
N ASN A 594 -32.37 -16.88 28.08
CA ASN A 594 -33.75 -16.40 28.15
C ASN A 594 -34.65 -16.91 27.02
N LEU A 595 -34.09 -17.65 26.06
CA LEU A 595 -34.80 -18.07 24.86
C LEU A 595 -35.91 -19.08 25.19
N VAL A 596 -37.12 -18.80 24.69
CA VAL A 596 -38.29 -19.68 24.82
C VAL A 596 -38.92 -19.87 23.44
N GLY A 597 -38.91 -21.10 22.95
CA GLY A 597 -39.65 -21.49 21.75
C GLY A 597 -41.00 -22.14 22.07
N ARG A 598 -41.68 -22.66 21.05
CA ARG A 598 -42.91 -23.44 21.21
C ARG A 598 -42.87 -24.77 20.47
N THR A 599 -43.59 -25.76 20.99
CA THR A 599 -43.84 -27.02 20.28
C THR A 599 -44.98 -26.84 19.27
N ALA A 600 -45.17 -27.82 18.38
CA ALA A 600 -46.30 -27.84 17.44
C ALA A 600 -47.67 -27.86 18.15
N GLN A 601 -47.69 -28.23 19.43
CA GLN A 601 -48.86 -28.26 20.30
C GLN A 601 -49.02 -26.98 21.14
N GLY A 602 -48.11 -26.02 21.01
CA GLY A 602 -48.16 -24.73 21.73
C GLY A 602 -47.40 -24.69 23.07
N GLU A 603 -46.80 -25.81 23.50
CA GLU A 603 -46.08 -25.90 24.78
C GLU A 603 -44.77 -25.09 24.75
N LYS A 604 -44.40 -24.46 25.87
CA LYS A 604 -43.18 -23.63 25.96
C LYS A 604 -41.91 -24.49 26.05
N GLN A 605 -41.03 -24.39 25.07
CA GLN A 605 -39.69 -24.99 25.08
C GLN A 605 -38.67 -23.99 25.66
N LYS A 606 -38.33 -24.13 26.94
CA LYS A 606 -37.29 -23.31 27.59
C LYS A 606 -35.89 -23.67 27.07
N PHE A 607 -34.98 -22.70 27.10
CA PHE A 607 -33.57 -22.91 26.78
C PHE A 607 -32.93 -24.07 27.56
N ASN A 608 -32.08 -24.84 26.87
CA ASN A 608 -31.32 -25.94 27.44
C ASN A 608 -29.87 -25.87 26.92
N PRO A 609 -28.86 -25.73 27.79
CA PRO A 609 -27.45 -25.66 27.40
C PRO A 609 -26.93 -26.86 26.60
N SER A 610 -27.59 -28.03 26.67
CA SER A 610 -27.22 -29.19 25.84
C SER A 610 -27.85 -29.19 24.45
N MET A 611 -28.82 -28.30 24.18
CA MET A 611 -29.58 -28.22 22.93
C MET A 611 -29.26 -26.92 22.19
N ILE A 612 -27.98 -26.65 21.92
CA ILE A 612 -27.54 -25.36 21.34
C ILE A 612 -27.24 -25.41 19.84
N SER A 613 -27.45 -26.57 19.20
CA SER A 613 -27.17 -26.77 17.77
C SER A 613 -28.29 -26.23 16.87
N TRP A 614 -28.00 -26.13 15.57
CA TRP A 614 -28.95 -25.74 14.53
C TRP A 614 -30.25 -26.55 14.49
N LYS A 615 -30.28 -27.77 15.03
CA LYS A 615 -31.50 -28.59 15.12
C LYS A 615 -32.61 -27.94 15.95
N MET A 616 -32.26 -26.99 16.82
CA MET A 616 -33.23 -26.22 17.59
C MET A 616 -33.74 -24.97 16.87
N ALA A 617 -33.22 -24.66 15.67
CA ALA A 617 -33.75 -23.59 14.82
C ALA A 617 -34.97 -24.10 14.03
N THR A 618 -35.91 -24.70 14.77
CA THR A 618 -37.21 -25.13 14.27
C THR A 618 -38.32 -24.50 15.11
N PRO A 619 -39.39 -24.01 14.46
CA PRO A 619 -40.63 -23.60 15.12
C PRO A 619 -41.45 -24.77 15.71
N GLU A 620 -41.18 -26.01 15.31
CA GLU A 620 -41.84 -27.21 15.87
C GLU A 620 -40.90 -27.89 16.87
N GLY A 621 -40.97 -27.49 18.15
CA GLY A 621 -40.20 -28.12 19.24
C GLY A 621 -38.77 -27.61 19.42
N GLY A 622 -38.42 -26.51 18.72
CA GLY A 622 -37.16 -25.79 18.88
C GLY A 622 -37.35 -24.46 19.60
N TYR A 623 -36.50 -23.49 19.28
CA TYR A 623 -36.47 -22.16 19.89
C TYR A 623 -37.14 -21.06 19.07
N PHE A 624 -37.62 -21.37 17.86
CA PHE A 624 -38.40 -20.42 17.09
C PHE A 624 -39.87 -20.48 17.48
N SER A 625 -40.58 -19.37 17.31
CA SER A 625 -42.00 -19.25 17.62
C SER A 625 -42.77 -18.77 16.40
N ASP A 626 -43.91 -19.40 16.12
CA ASP A 626 -44.88 -18.88 15.16
C ASP A 626 -45.60 -17.67 15.79
N PRO A 627 -45.65 -16.51 15.10
CA PRO A 627 -46.32 -15.31 15.58
C PRO A 627 -47.81 -15.50 15.97
N VAL A 628 -48.51 -16.47 15.38
CA VAL A 628 -49.92 -16.80 15.67
C VAL A 628 -50.12 -17.14 17.14
N TRP A 629 -49.21 -17.87 17.77
CA TRP A 629 -49.30 -18.25 19.18
C TRP A 629 -49.25 -17.06 20.14
N ILE A 630 -48.62 -15.95 19.76
CA ILE A 630 -48.61 -14.74 20.60
C ILE A 630 -49.91 -13.97 20.50
N GLN A 631 -50.49 -13.84 19.30
CA GLN A 631 -51.83 -13.24 19.19
C GLN A 631 -52.85 -14.01 20.03
N LEU A 632 -52.68 -15.33 20.12
CA LEU A 632 -53.52 -16.20 20.91
C LEU A 632 -53.26 -16.09 22.41
N ASP A 633 -52.01 -16.01 22.87
CA ASP A 633 -51.66 -15.72 24.28
C ASP A 633 -52.18 -14.33 24.72
N ILE A 634 -52.21 -13.33 23.82
CA ILE A 634 -52.75 -11.98 24.11
C ILE A 634 -54.28 -11.99 24.15
N GLN A 635 -54.93 -12.71 23.22
CA GLN A 635 -56.39 -12.80 23.15
C GLN A 635 -56.99 -13.74 24.21
N HIS A 636 -56.22 -14.71 24.66
CA HIS A 636 -56.59 -15.70 25.68
C HIS A 636 -55.45 -15.88 26.70
N PRO A 637 -55.25 -14.95 27.65
CA PRO A 637 -54.30 -15.14 28.73
C PRO A 637 -54.75 -16.34 29.57
N VAL A 638 -53.99 -17.43 29.51
CA VAL A 638 -54.33 -18.67 30.22
C VAL A 638 -54.30 -18.41 31.74
N ASP A 639 -55.42 -18.68 32.41
CA ASP A 639 -55.51 -18.73 33.87
C ASP A 639 -54.67 -19.93 34.37
N PRO A 640 -53.62 -19.72 35.19
CA PRO A 640 -52.75 -20.80 35.64
C PRO A 640 -53.45 -21.89 36.46
N ASP A 641 -54.70 -21.67 36.90
CA ASP A 641 -55.50 -22.64 37.66
C ASP A 641 -56.62 -23.35 36.84
N SER A 642 -56.63 -23.22 35.50
CA SER A 642 -57.58 -23.95 34.63
C SER A 642 -57.27 -25.47 34.55
N PRO A 643 -58.26 -26.38 34.66
CA PRO A 643 -58.04 -27.83 34.57
C PRO A 643 -57.76 -28.36 33.16
N ASP A 644 -57.87 -27.49 32.14
CA ASP A 644 -57.52 -27.80 30.76
C ASP A 644 -56.79 -26.58 30.15
N PRO A 645 -55.45 -26.60 30.11
CA PRO A 645 -54.66 -25.53 29.50
C PRO A 645 -54.60 -25.63 27.96
N ASP A 646 -55.14 -26.68 27.34
CA ASP A 646 -54.84 -27.06 25.95
C ASP A 646 -56.10 -27.30 25.07
N ALA A 647 -56.96 -26.30 24.86
CA ALA A 647 -57.77 -26.19 23.62
C ALA A 647 -58.45 -24.81 23.48
N PRO A 648 -58.45 -24.15 22.29
CA PRO A 648 -58.41 -24.76 20.96
C PRO A 648 -57.37 -24.11 20.02
N TYR A 649 -56.27 -24.82 19.73
CA TYR A 649 -55.30 -24.35 18.72
C TYR A 649 -55.08 -25.34 17.57
N LEU A 650 -55.96 -26.33 17.44
CA LEU A 650 -55.92 -27.27 16.32
C LEU A 650 -56.52 -26.62 15.06
N ASN A 651 -55.70 -26.50 14.01
CA ASN A 651 -56.00 -26.01 12.65
C ASN A 651 -55.80 -24.50 12.36
N LEU A 652 -54.86 -23.85 13.04
CA LEU A 652 -54.39 -22.54 12.57
C LEU A 652 -53.25 -22.72 11.56
N GLU A 653 -53.45 -22.21 10.35
CA GLU A 653 -52.38 -22.09 9.36
C GLU A 653 -51.41 -20.99 9.81
N TRP A 654 -50.11 -21.24 9.60
CA TRP A 654 -49.07 -20.32 10.00
C TRP A 654 -49.17 -19.04 9.19
N ASP A 655 -49.29 -17.90 9.87
CA ASP A 655 -49.45 -16.60 9.21
C ASP A 655 -48.39 -15.58 9.67
N CYS A 656 -47.27 -15.58 8.95
CA CYS A 656 -46.27 -14.51 9.04
C CYS A 656 -46.63 -13.26 8.20
N SER A 657 -47.76 -13.25 7.47
CA SER A 657 -48.08 -12.20 6.50
C SER A 657 -48.56 -10.88 7.12
N ASN A 658 -48.99 -10.90 8.39
CA ASN A 658 -49.55 -9.75 9.10
C ASN A 658 -48.71 -9.23 10.29
N PHE A 659 -47.54 -9.81 10.57
CA PHE A 659 -46.74 -9.48 11.76
C PHE A 659 -45.77 -8.32 11.51
N GLN A 660 -46.29 -7.09 11.41
CA GLN A 660 -45.49 -5.87 11.38
C GLN A 660 -45.68 -5.08 12.68
N ARG A 661 -44.61 -5.03 13.48
CA ARG A 661 -44.43 -4.22 14.70
C ARG A 661 -45.15 -4.73 15.97
N LEU A 662 -44.38 -5.39 16.84
CA LEU A 662 -44.55 -5.23 18.28
C LEU A 662 -43.34 -4.43 18.81
N PRO A 663 -43.55 -3.53 19.79
CA PRO A 663 -42.52 -2.62 20.31
C PRO A 663 -41.36 -3.30 21.01
#